data_AF-A0AAJ0LTL9-F1
#
_entry.id   AF-A0AAJ0LTL9-F1
#
_cell.length_a   1.000
_cell.length_b   1.000
_cell.length_c   1.000
_cell.angle_alpha   90.00
_cell.angle_beta   90.00
_cell.angle_gamma   90.00
#
_symmetry.space_group_name_H-M   'P 1'
#
loop_
_entity.id
_entity.type
_entity.pdbx_description
1 polymer ?
#
loop_
_entity_poly.entity_id
_entity_poly.type
_entity_poly.pdbx_seq_one_letter_code
_entity_poly.pdbx_strand_id
1 'polypeptide(L)'
;MPPKPLFPNVFPGDGAPRKRRLALALLAVPGLVPAVSYAQLSGAAAQPQPLDSPWDLRLAPQLEDHPLKDGAKPATFVIADHTSGTADQDLAAKGSAELRRGDAVVKADAIHYDQDTDMADAYGQVKVINGGTSFAGPEAHLKVEANQGFMTAPKYHFNVTGGSGSAERVDLLDSERSVFVNGTYTACQCSTNPAWYIKGSRFDFDTGADEGTARNGVLFFQGVPIFASPWMTFPLSGERRSGLLPPTFSMNSNNGFELTLPYYFNIAPNRDLTITPRIISRRGVQTEATFRYLSPSYSGTFTANYLPDDRLAHRNRYAIYWQHQQNFGGGFGGYVYYNKVSDDTYPEDLGSMNQFVNGTQTLYQQEAGLTYNNGPWSVLARYQHWQTLPPSIAPYSREPQLNVKYTKYNVGGFDFGAEADYSRFRITTADATEGDRIVFNPYIAYGVYGPGYFVVPKVQYHFASYDLNYLSSRTPNSPKRFTESIPTVSFDSGLIFDRSVRLFGQDFIQTLEPRLYYVYTPYRDQSNAPLFDTAESDFGLAEIYQPNTFVGNDRIADANRITAGLTSRFIDPRTGDERARFVVAQQYYFADQRVTLNSGQSAVLARHSDLIVGAALKLGSGFMSETAFQYNQNNNQLVKSSVGFGFSPGERRVINVGYRYTRANTTLDNQPINQFLVSAQWPLTRRLYAIGRFNYDLAADRVVDGLLGLQYDADCWALGVGVQRYANGVNTSGQQNSSTRVMMQLTLKGLSSVDNGLVAAFRAGVPGYTPLPSAPPPMSRFSNYE
;
A
#
# COMPACT_ATOMS: atom_id res chain seq x y z
N MET A 1 -71.23 12.45 1.77
CA MET A 1 -72.22 12.37 2.88
C MET A 1 -72.52 10.90 3.20
N PRO A 2 -73.11 10.57 4.37
CA PRO A 2 -73.14 9.21 4.96
C PRO A 2 -74.39 8.38 4.50
N PRO A 3 -74.67 7.10 4.93
CA PRO A 3 -74.19 6.47 6.19
C PRO A 3 -73.87 4.95 6.29
N LYS A 4 -73.11 4.69 7.37
CA LYS A 4 -73.19 3.60 8.39
C LYS A 4 -74.58 2.94 8.61
N PRO A 5 -74.69 1.87 9.45
CA PRO A 5 -73.87 0.65 9.62
C PRO A 5 -74.78 -0.60 9.86
N LEU A 6 -74.25 -1.73 10.37
CA LEU A 6 -74.88 -2.55 11.44
C LEU A 6 -73.92 -3.61 12.03
N PHE A 7 -74.24 -4.11 13.23
CA PHE A 7 -73.49 -5.04 14.12
C PHE A 7 -74.48 -6.15 14.60
N PRO A 8 -74.09 -7.15 15.43
CA PRO A 8 -72.83 -7.91 15.62
C PRO A 8 -73.06 -9.46 15.60
N ASN A 9 -72.05 -10.28 15.94
CA ASN A 9 -72.16 -11.31 17.02
C ASN A 9 -70.88 -12.16 17.28
N VAL A 10 -70.35 -12.04 18.50
CA VAL A 10 -69.94 -13.08 19.47
C VAL A 10 -69.47 -14.48 18.97
N PHE A 11 -68.15 -14.74 19.13
CA PHE A 11 -67.43 -15.91 19.72
C PHE A 11 -67.91 -17.39 19.57
N PRO A 12 -67.04 -18.41 19.81
CA PRO A 12 -65.57 -18.52 19.74
C PRO A 12 -65.07 -19.76 18.96
N GLY A 13 -63.74 -19.96 18.83
CA GLY A 13 -63.14 -21.24 18.40
C GLY A 13 -61.64 -21.17 18.07
N ASP A 14 -60.84 -22.09 18.60
CA ASP A 14 -59.39 -22.17 18.37
C ASP A 14 -59.02 -22.73 16.99
N GLY A 15 -57.89 -22.30 16.40
CA GLY A 15 -57.51 -22.76 15.05
C GLY A 15 -56.21 -22.25 14.40
N ALA A 16 -55.30 -21.60 15.13
CA ALA A 16 -53.99 -21.09 14.66
C ALA A 16 -53.97 -20.03 13.52
N PRO A 17 -52.91 -19.20 13.42
CA PRO A 17 -52.63 -18.41 12.23
C PRO A 17 -51.32 -18.85 11.53
N ARG A 18 -51.45 -19.52 10.39
CA ARG A 18 -50.35 -19.70 9.43
C ARG A 18 -50.14 -18.38 8.66
N LYS A 19 -48.88 -17.97 8.45
CA LYS A 19 -48.44 -16.99 7.42
C LYS A 19 -49.15 -15.61 7.37
N ARG A 20 -48.49 -14.54 7.86
CA ARG A 20 -48.18 -13.31 7.08
C ARG A 20 -47.49 -12.23 7.94
N ARG A 21 -46.16 -12.09 7.77
CA ARG A 21 -45.35 -10.86 7.90
C ARG A 21 -43.89 -11.23 7.64
N LEU A 22 -43.48 -11.16 6.38
CA LEU A 22 -42.08 -11.33 5.95
C LEU A 22 -41.85 -10.38 4.76
N ALA A 23 -41.84 -9.10 5.09
CA ALA A 23 -41.60 -7.96 4.21
C ALA A 23 -41.01 -6.84 5.09
N LEU A 24 -40.07 -6.05 4.54
CA LEU A 24 -39.25 -5.08 5.27
C LEU A 24 -38.35 -5.69 6.36
N ALA A 25 -37.30 -6.39 5.92
CA ALA A 25 -36.04 -6.56 6.64
C ALA A 25 -34.88 -6.71 5.61
N LEU A 26 -34.86 -5.80 4.63
CA LEU A 26 -33.77 -5.64 3.67
C LEU A 26 -32.81 -4.55 4.13
N LEU A 27 -31.58 -4.60 3.62
CA LEU A 27 -30.41 -3.77 3.97
C LEU A 27 -29.76 -4.18 5.31
N ALA A 28 -28.48 -4.57 5.38
CA ALA A 28 -27.51 -5.07 4.38
C ALA A 28 -26.35 -5.77 5.17
N VAL A 29 -25.22 -6.11 4.53
CA VAL A 29 -23.91 -6.41 5.20
C VAL A 29 -22.70 -5.84 4.35
N PRO A 30 -21.32 -6.02 4.35
CA PRO A 30 -20.25 -6.93 4.85
C PRO A 30 -19.17 -6.10 5.66
N GLY A 31 -17.85 -6.30 5.75
CA GLY A 31 -16.84 -7.06 5.01
C GLY A 31 -16.27 -8.23 5.80
N LEU A 32 -15.74 -9.20 5.06
CA LEU A 32 -14.52 -9.88 5.49
C LEU A 32 -13.29 -9.05 5.04
N VAL A 33 -12.09 -9.56 5.31
CA VAL A 33 -10.81 -8.89 5.07
C VAL A 33 -10.65 -8.45 3.60
N PRO A 34 -10.15 -7.23 3.32
CA PRO A 34 -9.76 -6.86 1.96
C PRO A 34 -8.52 -7.63 1.53
N ALA A 35 -8.71 -8.79 0.93
CA ALA A 35 -7.66 -9.44 0.15
C ALA A 35 -7.33 -8.51 -1.03
N VAL A 36 -6.16 -7.84 -0.99
CA VAL A 36 -5.68 -6.96 -2.08
C VAL A 36 -5.16 -7.83 -3.23
N SER A 37 -6.07 -8.61 -3.82
CA SER A 37 -5.87 -9.30 -5.08
C SER A 37 -6.12 -8.32 -6.24
N TYR A 38 -5.30 -7.28 -6.30
CA TYR A 38 -4.96 -6.72 -7.61
C TYR A 38 -4.12 -7.77 -8.32
N ALA A 39 -4.79 -8.75 -8.92
CA ALA A 39 -4.20 -9.59 -9.92
C ALA A 39 -3.79 -8.67 -11.07
N GLN A 40 -2.50 -8.35 -11.15
CA GLN A 40 -1.91 -7.75 -12.34
C GLN A 40 -1.92 -8.79 -13.47
N LEU A 41 -3.10 -9.02 -14.03
CA LEU A 41 -3.28 -9.52 -15.39
C LEU A 41 -3.00 -8.41 -16.43
N SER A 42 -2.01 -7.56 -16.13
CA SER A 42 -1.03 -7.13 -17.13
C SER A 42 -0.12 -8.32 -17.47
N GLY A 43 -0.73 -9.41 -17.95
CA GLY A 43 0.02 -10.35 -18.77
C GLY A 43 0.50 -9.61 -20.00
N ALA A 44 1.70 -9.93 -20.49
CA ALA A 44 2.22 -9.37 -21.74
C ALA A 44 1.48 -9.98 -22.94
N ALA A 45 0.18 -9.67 -23.05
CA ALA A 45 -0.69 -10.04 -24.14
C ALA A 45 -0.32 -9.20 -25.37
N ALA A 46 0.76 -9.63 -26.03
CA ALA A 46 1.29 -9.12 -27.28
C ALA A 46 1.20 -7.58 -27.44
N GLN A 47 2.27 -6.87 -27.08
CA GLN A 47 2.64 -5.75 -27.95
C GLN A 47 2.70 -6.34 -29.38
N PRO A 48 1.98 -5.77 -30.37
CA PRO A 48 2.12 -6.23 -31.73
C PRO A 48 3.57 -6.00 -32.13
N GLN A 49 4.33 -7.09 -32.27
CA GLN A 49 5.71 -7.03 -32.71
C GLN A 49 5.70 -6.32 -34.07
N PRO A 50 6.34 -5.15 -34.22
CA PRO A 50 6.35 -4.46 -35.50
C PRO A 50 6.91 -5.40 -36.56
N LEU A 51 6.18 -5.55 -37.66
CA LEU A 51 6.74 -6.15 -38.86
C LEU A 51 7.75 -5.16 -39.39
N ASP A 52 9.02 -5.30 -38.98
CA ASP A 52 10.13 -4.43 -39.39
C ASP A 52 10.48 -4.61 -40.87
N SER A 53 9.54 -4.18 -41.72
CA SER A 53 9.75 -3.85 -43.12
C SER A 53 10.64 -2.60 -43.17
N PRO A 54 11.64 -2.51 -44.06
CA PRO A 54 12.53 -1.34 -44.16
C PRO A 54 11.87 0.01 -44.53
N TRP A 55 10.54 0.06 -44.59
CA TRP A 55 9.73 1.14 -45.17
C TRP A 55 8.49 1.51 -44.34
N ASP A 56 8.26 0.86 -43.18
CA ASP A 56 7.11 1.17 -42.34
C ASP A 56 7.32 2.47 -41.54
N LEU A 57 6.29 3.33 -41.55
CA LEU A 57 6.32 4.64 -40.89
C LEU A 57 6.24 4.47 -39.36
N ARG A 58 7.41 4.50 -38.70
CA ARG A 58 7.51 4.50 -37.24
C ARG A 58 7.07 5.84 -36.67
N LEU A 59 6.27 5.78 -35.61
CA LEU A 59 5.89 6.94 -34.81
C LEU A 59 7.07 7.29 -33.90
N ALA A 60 7.85 8.30 -34.27
CA ALA A 60 8.92 8.83 -33.43
C ALA A 60 8.29 9.48 -32.17
N PRO A 61 8.53 8.96 -30.95
CA PRO A 61 7.87 9.45 -29.74
C PRO A 61 8.44 10.80 -29.25
N GLN A 62 9.58 11.21 -29.80
CA GLN A 62 10.31 12.44 -29.56
C GLN A 62 10.97 12.85 -30.89
N LEU A 63 11.38 14.12 -31.05
CA LEU A 63 12.30 14.48 -32.13
C LEU A 63 13.66 13.82 -31.84
N GLU A 64 14.20 13.11 -32.83
CA GLU A 64 15.60 12.66 -32.80
C GLU A 64 16.52 13.81 -33.21
N ASP A 65 17.59 14.00 -32.45
CA ASP A 65 18.65 14.94 -32.80
C ASP A 65 19.52 14.36 -33.91
N HIS A 66 19.91 15.19 -34.88
CA HIS A 66 20.89 14.84 -35.90
C HIS A 66 22.15 15.66 -35.66
N PRO A 67 23.11 15.14 -34.85
CA PRO A 67 24.35 15.86 -34.57
C PRO A 67 25.12 16.11 -35.87
N LEU A 68 25.85 17.23 -35.90
CA LEU A 68 26.77 17.53 -36.99
C LEU A 68 27.83 16.43 -37.09
N LYS A 69 28.23 16.10 -38.33
CA LYS A 69 29.34 15.17 -38.58
C LYS A 69 30.64 15.77 -38.03
N ASP A 70 31.54 14.93 -37.52
CA ASP A 70 32.84 15.36 -37.02
C ASP A 70 33.56 16.33 -37.99
N GLY A 71 33.92 17.51 -37.48
CA GLY A 71 34.57 18.57 -38.25
C GLY A 71 33.65 19.49 -39.07
N ALA A 72 32.33 19.25 -39.12
CA ALA A 72 31.38 20.17 -39.74
C ALA A 72 31.01 21.30 -38.76
N LYS A 73 31.33 22.55 -39.11
CA LYS A 73 30.89 23.73 -38.34
C LYS A 73 29.38 23.98 -38.52
N PRO A 74 28.66 24.42 -37.48
CA PRO A 74 27.28 24.92 -37.64
C PRO A 74 27.29 26.17 -38.53
N ALA A 75 26.32 26.26 -39.43
CA ALA A 75 26.08 27.48 -40.19
C ALA A 75 25.56 28.59 -39.26
N THR A 76 26.11 29.79 -39.41
CA THR A 76 25.66 31.00 -38.71
C THR A 76 24.68 31.75 -39.61
N PHE A 77 23.48 32.02 -39.11
CA PHE A 77 22.48 32.84 -39.78
C PHE A 77 22.33 34.17 -39.02
N VAL A 78 22.33 35.28 -39.76
CA VAL A 78 22.07 36.62 -39.22
C VAL A 78 20.94 37.25 -40.02
N ILE A 79 19.88 37.66 -39.33
CA ILE A 79 18.66 38.24 -39.91
C ILE A 79 18.37 39.54 -39.15
N ALA A 80 18.15 40.64 -39.86
CA ALA A 80 17.74 41.93 -39.29
C ALA A 80 17.18 42.85 -40.39
N ASP A 81 16.51 43.94 -39.99
CA ASP A 81 16.07 45.02 -40.90
C ASP A 81 17.28 45.65 -41.64
N HIS A 82 18.40 45.79 -40.93
CA HIS A 82 19.68 46.27 -41.46
C HIS A 82 20.85 45.41 -40.96
N THR A 83 21.71 44.99 -41.89
CA THR A 83 22.98 44.31 -41.61
C THR A 83 24.14 45.05 -42.29
N SER A 84 25.30 45.08 -41.65
CA SER A 84 26.53 45.69 -42.15
C SER A 84 27.74 45.02 -41.51
N GLY A 85 28.74 44.65 -42.29
CA GLY A 85 29.91 43.96 -41.76
C GLY A 85 30.89 43.51 -42.83
N THR A 86 31.96 42.86 -42.40
CA THR A 86 32.94 42.17 -43.25
C THR A 86 32.72 40.67 -43.10
N ALA A 87 32.42 40.00 -44.22
CA ALA A 87 32.19 38.55 -44.22
C ALA A 87 33.40 37.81 -43.60
N ASP A 88 33.09 36.81 -42.79
CA ASP A 88 34.04 36.01 -42.02
C ASP A 88 34.93 36.77 -41.00
N GLN A 89 34.55 38.00 -40.61
CA GLN A 89 35.21 38.71 -39.50
C GLN A 89 34.23 39.37 -38.52
N ASP A 90 33.35 40.26 -39.00
CA ASP A 90 32.60 41.19 -38.14
C ASP A 90 31.22 41.48 -38.75
N LEU A 91 30.15 41.30 -37.98
CA LEU A 91 28.76 41.45 -38.40
C LEU A 91 27.95 42.28 -37.39
N ALA A 92 27.57 43.50 -37.78
CA ALA A 92 26.58 44.30 -37.06
C ALA A 92 25.18 44.12 -37.69
N ALA A 93 24.18 43.87 -36.85
CA ALA A 93 22.78 43.64 -37.20
C ALA A 93 21.87 44.51 -36.33
N LYS A 94 20.86 45.15 -36.93
CA LYS A 94 20.00 46.12 -36.23
C LYS A 94 18.58 46.14 -36.77
N GLY A 95 17.62 46.22 -35.84
CA GLY A 95 16.18 46.12 -36.11
C GLY A 95 15.79 44.64 -36.22
N SER A 96 15.03 44.15 -35.24
CA SER A 96 14.59 42.75 -35.15
C SER A 96 15.72 41.73 -35.38
N ALA A 97 16.89 41.97 -34.79
CA ALA A 97 18.10 41.20 -35.08
C ALA A 97 18.03 39.81 -34.45
N GLU A 98 18.24 38.77 -35.26
CA GLU A 98 18.37 37.36 -34.86
C GLU A 98 19.69 36.79 -35.37
N LEU A 99 20.50 36.25 -34.45
CA LEU A 99 21.72 35.49 -34.69
C LEU A 99 21.47 34.04 -34.26
N ARG A 100 21.59 33.10 -35.19
CA ARG A 100 21.25 31.68 -35.00
C ARG A 100 22.38 30.77 -35.45
N ARG A 101 22.88 29.93 -34.55
CA ARG A 101 24.05 29.07 -34.79
C ARG A 101 23.91 27.76 -34.00
N GLY A 102 23.70 26.65 -34.69
CA GLY A 102 23.37 25.37 -34.05
C GLY A 102 21.99 25.41 -33.37
N ASP A 103 21.92 25.06 -32.09
CA ASP A 103 20.74 25.17 -31.23
C ASP A 103 20.67 26.48 -30.42
N ALA A 104 21.70 27.34 -30.52
CA ALA A 104 21.71 28.67 -29.93
C ALA A 104 21.04 29.70 -30.84
N VAL A 105 20.14 30.52 -30.25
CA VAL A 105 19.45 31.64 -30.89
C VAL A 105 19.54 32.88 -29.99
N VAL A 106 20.09 33.97 -30.49
CA VAL A 106 20.17 35.28 -29.82
C VAL A 106 19.32 36.27 -30.62
N LYS A 107 18.34 36.91 -29.98
CA LYS A 107 17.48 37.95 -30.59
C LYS A 107 17.61 39.25 -29.82
N ALA A 108 17.68 40.40 -30.47
CA ALA A 108 17.78 41.73 -29.84
C ALA A 108 17.38 42.89 -30.77
N ASP A 109 17.30 44.11 -30.24
CA ASP A 109 17.11 45.34 -31.03
C ASP A 109 18.37 45.65 -31.88
N ALA A 110 19.56 45.30 -31.38
CA ALA A 110 20.82 45.27 -32.11
C ALA A 110 21.75 44.15 -31.61
N ILE A 111 22.54 43.56 -32.52
CA ILE A 111 23.57 42.56 -32.24
C ILE A 111 24.85 42.97 -32.98
N HIS A 112 25.99 42.90 -32.31
CA HIS A 112 27.33 42.93 -32.91
C HIS A 112 27.98 41.56 -32.71
N TYR A 113 28.51 40.95 -33.77
CA TYR A 113 29.10 39.60 -33.72
C TYR A 113 30.48 39.57 -34.39
N ASP A 114 31.49 39.38 -33.54
CA ASP A 114 32.88 39.17 -33.94
C ASP A 114 33.11 37.65 -34.15
N GLN A 115 33.30 37.26 -35.41
CA GLN A 115 33.37 35.85 -35.83
C GLN A 115 34.75 35.21 -35.56
N ASP A 116 35.80 36.02 -35.39
CA ASP A 116 37.16 35.57 -35.05
C ASP A 116 37.27 35.18 -33.56
N THR A 117 36.55 35.87 -32.67
CA THR A 117 36.51 35.64 -31.21
C THR A 117 35.26 34.88 -30.73
N ASP A 118 34.28 34.71 -31.62
CA ASP A 118 32.91 34.18 -31.41
C ASP A 118 32.01 35.05 -30.50
N MET A 119 32.41 36.29 -30.20
CA MET A 119 31.65 37.15 -29.27
C MET A 119 30.43 37.80 -29.94
N ALA A 120 29.24 37.58 -29.37
CA ALA A 120 28.02 38.31 -29.66
C ALA A 120 27.70 39.29 -28.52
N ASP A 121 27.79 40.59 -28.82
CA ASP A 121 27.36 41.70 -27.97
C ASP A 121 25.96 42.15 -28.41
N ALA A 122 24.95 41.82 -27.60
CA ALA A 122 23.54 42.01 -27.91
C ALA A 122 22.89 43.06 -26.99
N TYR A 123 22.09 43.96 -27.58
CA TYR A 123 21.54 45.14 -26.92
C TYR A 123 20.06 45.37 -27.24
N GLY A 124 19.27 45.62 -26.20
CA GLY A 124 17.85 45.92 -26.29
C GLY A 124 17.00 44.66 -26.47
N GLN A 125 16.06 44.43 -25.53
CA GLN A 125 15.12 43.30 -25.54
C GLN A 125 15.77 41.93 -25.82
N VAL A 126 17.00 41.74 -25.33
CA VAL A 126 17.83 40.58 -25.64
C VAL A 126 17.16 39.30 -25.14
N LYS A 127 17.03 38.31 -26.00
CA LYS A 127 16.51 36.98 -25.72
C LYS A 127 17.49 35.93 -26.23
N VAL A 128 18.05 35.12 -25.34
CA VAL A 128 18.92 33.99 -25.67
C VAL A 128 18.14 32.70 -25.44
N ILE A 129 18.13 31.81 -26.42
CA ILE A 129 17.56 30.46 -26.34
C ILE A 129 18.68 29.47 -26.64
N ASN A 130 18.87 28.46 -25.79
CA ASN A 130 19.89 27.42 -25.96
C ASN A 130 19.44 26.12 -25.26
N GLY A 131 19.53 24.95 -25.91
CA GLY A 131 19.20 23.64 -25.33
C GLY A 131 17.77 23.47 -24.77
N GLY A 132 16.83 24.38 -25.05
CA GLY A 132 15.51 24.45 -24.38
C GLY A 132 15.49 25.25 -23.08
N THR A 133 16.54 25.99 -22.76
CA THR A 133 16.55 27.08 -21.77
C THR A 133 16.39 28.42 -22.49
N SER A 134 15.70 29.37 -21.88
CA SER A 134 15.58 30.74 -22.38
C SER A 134 15.94 31.77 -21.31
N PHE A 135 16.62 32.83 -21.74
CA PHE A 135 17.03 33.98 -20.94
C PHE A 135 16.55 35.26 -21.64
N ALA A 136 16.13 36.27 -20.89
CA ALA A 136 15.74 37.56 -21.43
C ALA A 136 16.21 38.73 -20.54
N GLY A 137 16.81 39.76 -21.12
CA GLY A 137 17.43 40.90 -20.43
C GLY A 137 17.65 42.12 -21.33
N PRO A 138 18.17 43.24 -20.79
CA PRO A 138 18.50 44.43 -21.57
C PRO A 138 19.76 44.30 -22.43
N GLU A 139 20.73 43.46 -22.03
CA GLU A 139 22.09 43.42 -22.56
C GLU A 139 22.71 42.04 -22.26
N ALA A 140 23.42 41.45 -23.24
CA ALA A 140 24.19 40.24 -23.06
C ALA A 140 25.46 40.22 -23.92
N HIS A 141 26.51 39.62 -23.39
CA HIS A 141 27.82 39.44 -24.02
C HIS A 141 28.14 37.95 -23.97
N LEU A 142 28.08 37.23 -25.10
CA LEU A 142 28.28 35.78 -25.10
C LEU A 142 29.00 35.24 -26.32
N LYS A 143 29.86 34.25 -26.08
CA LYS A 143 30.38 33.34 -27.10
C LYS A 143 29.30 32.34 -27.47
N VAL A 144 28.90 32.33 -28.73
CA VAL A 144 27.71 31.61 -29.21
C VAL A 144 27.97 30.11 -29.39
N GLU A 145 29.13 29.72 -29.90
CA GLU A 145 29.55 28.31 -30.05
C GLU A 145 30.03 27.71 -28.72
N ALA A 146 30.65 28.52 -27.85
CA ALA A 146 31.09 28.08 -26.53
C ALA A 146 30.00 28.15 -25.44
N ASN A 147 28.87 28.82 -25.70
CA ASN A 147 27.85 29.17 -24.71
C ASN A 147 28.42 29.83 -23.43
N GLN A 148 29.40 30.72 -23.61
CA GLN A 148 30.19 31.33 -22.52
C GLN A 148 30.06 32.84 -22.50
N GLY A 149 29.62 33.43 -21.40
CA GLY A 149 29.36 34.87 -21.35
C GLY A 149 28.59 35.33 -20.13
N PHE A 150 27.95 36.51 -20.24
CA PHE A 150 27.06 37.01 -19.20
C PHE A 150 25.89 37.82 -19.77
N MET A 151 24.80 37.87 -19.01
CA MET A 151 23.64 38.73 -19.26
C MET A 151 23.31 39.51 -17.98
N THR A 152 23.03 40.81 -18.11
CA THR A 152 22.63 41.67 -16.99
C THR A 152 21.11 41.59 -16.77
N ALA A 153 20.67 41.73 -15.51
CA ALA A 153 19.26 41.67 -15.09
C ALA A 153 18.39 40.55 -15.73
N PRO A 154 18.87 39.29 -15.88
CA PRO A 154 18.17 38.26 -16.63
C PRO A 154 16.88 37.81 -15.95
N LYS A 155 15.84 37.56 -16.74
CA LYS A 155 14.75 36.63 -16.45
C LYS A 155 15.02 35.33 -17.20
N TYR A 156 14.74 34.18 -16.59
CA TYR A 156 15.04 32.89 -17.20
C TYR A 156 13.91 31.86 -17.02
N HIS A 157 13.84 30.91 -17.95
CA HIS A 157 12.94 29.76 -17.93
C HIS A 157 13.60 28.52 -18.54
N PHE A 158 13.57 27.42 -17.80
CA PHE A 158 14.07 26.10 -18.20
C PHE A 158 12.89 25.24 -18.70
N ASN A 159 12.73 25.01 -20.01
CA ASN A 159 11.57 24.25 -20.52
C ASN A 159 11.55 22.80 -19.99
N VAL A 160 12.74 22.20 -19.85
CA VAL A 160 12.90 20.80 -19.41
C VAL A 160 12.48 20.58 -17.96
N THR A 161 12.74 21.54 -17.06
CA THR A 161 12.44 21.40 -15.63
C THR A 161 11.16 22.13 -15.20
N GLY A 162 10.67 23.05 -16.05
CA GLY A 162 9.61 24.01 -15.71
C GLY A 162 10.06 25.15 -14.77
N GLY A 163 11.33 25.13 -14.35
CA GLY A 163 11.91 26.14 -13.46
C GLY A 163 12.01 27.52 -14.11
N SER A 164 11.81 28.57 -13.33
CA SER A 164 11.78 29.97 -13.78
C SER A 164 12.36 30.90 -12.72
N GLY A 165 12.84 32.08 -13.11
CA GLY A 165 13.25 33.09 -12.14
C GLY A 165 13.83 34.36 -12.74
N SER A 166 14.53 35.12 -11.91
CA SER A 166 15.31 36.30 -12.32
C SER A 166 16.55 36.46 -11.44
N ALA A 167 17.56 37.20 -11.92
CA ALA A 167 18.77 37.54 -11.18
C ALA A 167 19.27 38.95 -11.51
N GLU A 168 20.31 39.42 -10.80
CA GLU A 168 21.01 40.68 -11.09
C GLU A 168 21.99 40.50 -12.26
N ARG A 169 22.60 39.31 -12.34
CA ARG A 169 23.50 38.86 -13.42
C ARG A 169 23.41 37.35 -13.54
N VAL A 170 23.56 36.82 -14.74
CA VAL A 170 23.94 35.41 -14.98
C VAL A 170 25.27 35.39 -15.72
N ASP A 171 26.15 34.48 -15.29
CA ASP A 171 27.38 34.09 -15.96
C ASP A 171 27.18 32.66 -16.51
N LEU A 172 27.27 32.50 -17.83
CA LEU A 172 27.20 31.21 -18.53
C LEU A 172 28.62 30.66 -18.66
N LEU A 173 28.86 29.43 -18.19
CA LEU A 173 30.19 28.82 -18.14
C LEU A 173 30.41 27.82 -19.29
N ASP A 174 29.33 27.24 -19.80
CA ASP A 174 29.23 26.36 -20.97
C ASP A 174 27.74 26.04 -21.23
N SER A 175 27.46 25.07 -22.08
CA SER A 175 26.10 24.60 -22.41
C SER A 175 25.31 23.99 -21.25
N GLU A 176 25.97 23.55 -20.18
CA GLU A 176 25.34 22.84 -19.06
C GLU A 176 25.37 23.63 -17.75
N ARG A 177 26.35 24.52 -17.56
CA ARG A 177 26.64 25.17 -16.28
C ARG A 177 26.47 26.68 -16.32
N SER A 178 25.71 27.20 -15.35
CA SER A 178 25.41 28.63 -15.23
C SER A 178 25.36 29.10 -13.77
N VAL A 179 25.77 30.34 -13.54
CA VAL A 179 25.86 30.95 -12.21
C VAL A 179 25.06 32.24 -12.18
N PHE A 180 24.08 32.34 -11.27
CA PHE A 180 23.22 33.52 -11.15
C PHE A 180 23.52 34.25 -9.84
N VAL A 181 23.78 35.56 -9.92
CA VAL A 181 24.07 36.43 -8.77
C VAL A 181 22.80 37.13 -8.30
N ASN A 182 22.55 37.11 -6.98
CA ASN A 182 21.36 37.70 -6.33
C ASN A 182 20.02 37.25 -6.98
N GLY A 183 19.89 35.94 -7.19
CA GLY A 183 18.80 35.33 -7.93
C GLY A 183 17.52 35.03 -7.14
N THR A 184 16.50 34.60 -7.91
CA THR A 184 15.29 33.91 -7.45
C THR A 184 15.03 32.69 -8.32
N TYR A 185 14.34 31.66 -7.79
CA TYR A 185 13.94 30.44 -8.49
C TYR A 185 12.54 29.96 -8.04
N THR A 186 11.72 29.48 -8.98
CA THR A 186 10.41 28.86 -8.73
C THR A 186 10.03 27.89 -9.85
N ALA A 187 9.25 26.84 -9.55
CA ALA A 187 8.59 26.01 -10.57
C ALA A 187 7.09 26.35 -10.74
N CYS A 188 6.65 27.52 -10.24
CA CYS A 188 5.33 28.05 -10.55
C CYS A 188 5.29 28.63 -11.98
N GLN A 189 4.33 28.17 -12.79
CA GLN A 189 4.10 28.70 -14.16
C GLN A 189 3.91 30.22 -14.22
N CYS A 190 3.35 30.83 -13.16
CA CYS A 190 3.33 32.28 -12.99
C CYS A 190 4.58 32.73 -12.22
N SER A 191 5.62 33.13 -12.94
CA SER A 191 6.89 33.63 -12.39
C SER A 191 6.82 35.07 -11.85
N THR A 192 5.81 35.86 -12.24
CA THR A 192 5.65 37.27 -11.82
C THR A 192 5.18 37.42 -10.38
N ASN A 193 4.36 36.49 -9.88
CA ASN A 193 3.92 36.43 -8.48
C ASN A 193 3.73 34.96 -8.07
N PRO A 194 4.84 34.21 -7.88
CA PRO A 194 4.79 32.79 -7.63
C PRO A 194 4.40 32.50 -6.18
N ALA A 195 3.54 31.50 -5.97
CA ALA A 195 3.07 31.12 -4.63
C ALA A 195 4.19 30.62 -3.71
N TRP A 196 5.31 30.16 -4.28
CA TRP A 196 6.56 29.91 -3.58
C TRP A 196 7.75 30.28 -4.47
N TYR A 197 8.85 30.74 -3.87
CA TYR A 197 10.11 30.97 -4.55
C TYR A 197 11.30 30.89 -3.58
N ILE A 198 12.45 30.47 -4.07
CA ILE A 198 13.74 30.59 -3.36
C ILE A 198 14.37 31.92 -3.78
N LYS A 199 14.93 32.68 -2.85
CA LYS A 199 15.84 33.81 -3.11
C LYS A 199 17.20 33.51 -2.50
N GLY A 200 18.29 33.84 -3.19
CA GLY A 200 19.65 33.50 -2.74
C GLY A 200 20.71 34.43 -3.32
N SER A 201 21.84 34.53 -2.63
CA SER A 201 22.97 35.39 -3.03
C SER A 201 23.69 34.88 -4.29
N ARG A 202 23.69 33.56 -4.49
CA ARG A 202 24.24 32.87 -5.67
C ARG A 202 23.45 31.59 -5.91
N PHE A 203 23.12 31.30 -7.16
CA PHE A 203 22.66 29.99 -7.60
C PHE A 203 23.69 29.43 -8.56
N ASP A 204 24.15 28.22 -8.30
CA ASP A 204 24.99 27.39 -9.15
C ASP A 204 24.08 26.32 -9.77
N PHE A 205 23.86 26.34 -11.08
CA PHE A 205 23.05 25.34 -11.80
C PHE A 205 23.94 24.55 -12.76
N ASP A 206 23.81 23.22 -12.73
CA ASP A 206 24.53 22.28 -13.56
C ASP A 206 23.51 21.26 -14.13
N THR A 207 23.15 21.38 -15.41
CA THR A 207 22.13 20.53 -16.03
C THR A 207 22.66 19.16 -16.45
N GLY A 208 23.97 19.02 -16.68
CA GLY A 208 24.63 17.73 -16.91
C GLY A 208 24.70 16.88 -15.63
N ALA A 209 24.91 17.53 -14.49
CA ALA A 209 24.81 16.93 -13.16
C ALA A 209 23.38 16.92 -12.59
N ASP A 210 22.38 17.48 -13.28
CA ASP A 210 20.99 17.62 -12.85
C ASP A 210 20.81 18.30 -11.46
N GLU A 211 21.64 19.30 -11.14
CA GLU A 211 21.77 19.86 -9.79
C GLU A 211 21.67 21.39 -9.75
N GLY A 212 20.79 21.91 -8.88
CA GLY A 212 20.72 23.33 -8.53
C GLY A 212 21.13 23.56 -7.09
N THR A 213 22.13 24.40 -6.85
CA THR A 213 22.59 24.78 -5.51
C THR A 213 22.44 26.29 -5.29
N ALA A 214 21.69 26.68 -4.26
CA ALA A 214 21.53 28.07 -3.84
C ALA A 214 22.30 28.35 -2.54
N ARG A 215 23.09 29.44 -2.53
CA ARG A 215 23.87 29.92 -1.38
C ARG A 215 23.15 31.07 -0.67
N ASN A 216 23.08 30.99 0.66
CA ASN A 216 22.25 31.83 1.51
C ASN A 216 20.79 31.83 1.03
N GLY A 217 20.27 30.64 0.70
CA GLY A 217 18.95 30.44 0.12
C GLY A 217 17.85 30.58 1.18
N VAL A 218 16.87 31.43 0.91
CA VAL A 218 15.65 31.60 1.70
C VAL A 218 14.45 31.23 0.84
N LEU A 219 13.70 30.23 1.29
CA LEU A 219 12.46 29.78 0.68
C LEU A 219 11.30 30.61 1.23
N PHE A 220 10.63 31.33 0.34
CA PHE A 220 9.41 32.07 0.60
C PHE A 220 8.18 31.28 0.13
N PHE A 221 7.11 31.33 0.91
CA PHE A 221 5.78 30.83 0.56
C PHE A 221 4.76 31.93 0.84
N GLN A 222 3.96 32.32 -0.16
CA GLN A 222 3.03 33.47 -0.10
C GLN A 222 3.69 34.76 0.43
N GLY A 223 4.96 34.99 0.05
CA GLY A 223 5.77 36.13 0.51
C GLY A 223 6.34 36.02 1.93
N VAL A 224 6.02 34.97 2.69
CA VAL A 224 6.56 34.73 4.04
C VAL A 224 7.80 33.81 3.94
N PRO A 225 8.95 34.16 4.54
CA PRO A 225 10.11 33.26 4.60
C PRO A 225 9.79 32.09 5.55
N ILE A 226 9.81 30.86 5.03
CA ILE A 226 9.47 29.64 5.79
C ILE A 226 10.68 28.75 6.11
N PHE A 227 11.77 28.88 5.35
CA PHE A 227 13.01 28.13 5.57
C PHE A 227 14.21 28.93 5.02
N ALA A 228 15.36 28.83 5.69
CA ALA A 228 16.61 29.45 5.27
C ALA A 228 17.78 28.50 5.50
N SER A 229 18.72 28.45 4.55
CA SER A 229 19.94 27.63 4.67
C SER A 229 21.15 28.33 4.06
N PRO A 230 22.35 28.24 4.67
CA PRO A 230 23.59 28.80 4.09
C PRO A 230 23.95 28.15 2.74
N TRP A 231 23.58 26.87 2.55
CA TRP A 231 23.56 26.19 1.26
C TRP A 231 22.31 25.29 1.19
N MET A 232 21.67 25.22 0.02
CA MET A 232 20.60 24.26 -0.26
C MET A 232 20.79 23.71 -1.67
N THR A 233 20.62 22.40 -1.81
CA THR A 233 20.74 21.68 -3.09
C THR A 233 19.40 21.05 -3.41
N PHE A 234 18.95 21.18 -4.65
CA PHE A 234 17.73 20.57 -5.18
C PHE A 234 18.03 19.96 -6.56
N PRO A 235 17.48 18.78 -6.89
CA PRO A 235 17.62 18.21 -8.23
C PRO A 235 16.82 19.05 -9.24
N LEU A 236 17.28 19.07 -10.49
CA LEU A 236 16.63 19.80 -11.58
C LEU A 236 15.57 18.95 -12.30
N SER A 237 15.77 17.63 -12.35
CA SER A 237 14.78 16.62 -12.69
C SER A 237 14.43 15.76 -11.45
N GLY A 238 14.00 14.51 -11.64
CA GLY A 238 13.57 13.62 -10.57
C GLY A 238 14.68 12.84 -9.85
N GLU A 239 15.95 13.19 -10.05
CA GLU A 239 17.12 12.45 -9.56
C GLU A 239 17.30 12.50 -8.03
N ARG A 240 18.05 11.52 -7.49
CA ARG A 240 18.30 11.41 -6.04
C ARG A 240 19.60 12.12 -5.66
N ARG A 241 19.52 13.15 -4.81
CA ARG A 241 20.69 13.88 -4.28
C ARG A 241 20.72 13.91 -2.76
N SER A 242 21.92 13.89 -2.19
CA SER A 242 22.14 13.99 -0.74
C SER A 242 21.81 15.39 -0.23
N GLY A 243 21.21 15.51 0.96
CA GLY A 243 20.86 16.81 1.53
C GLY A 243 19.90 16.74 2.70
N LEU A 244 19.61 17.90 3.29
CA LEU A 244 18.56 18.04 4.31
C LEU A 244 17.18 17.99 3.63
N LEU A 245 16.37 17.00 3.98
CA LEU A 245 14.96 16.94 3.58
C LEU A 245 14.15 17.96 4.40
N PRO A 246 13.01 18.46 3.88
CA PRO A 246 12.21 19.46 4.59
C PRO A 246 11.78 19.00 5.99
N PRO A 247 11.85 19.88 7.01
CA PRO A 247 11.48 19.53 8.38
C PRO A 247 9.98 19.25 8.50
N THR A 248 9.62 18.19 9.22
CA THR A 248 8.21 17.87 9.53
C THR A 248 7.91 18.16 10.99
N PHE A 249 6.83 18.88 11.25
CA PHE A 249 6.33 19.19 12.59
C PHE A 249 5.15 18.27 12.92
N SER A 250 5.03 17.82 14.17
CA SER A 250 3.93 16.99 14.68
C SER A 250 3.46 17.51 16.04
N MET A 251 2.19 17.25 16.36
CA MET A 251 1.62 17.54 17.68
C MET A 251 0.70 16.39 18.08
N ASN A 252 0.95 15.76 19.24
CA ASN A 252 0.10 14.69 19.76
C ASN A 252 -0.05 14.71 21.29
N SER A 253 -1.11 14.06 21.77
CA SER A 253 -1.50 14.03 23.18
C SER A 253 -0.44 13.46 24.14
N ASN A 254 0.41 12.56 23.66
CA ASN A 254 1.31 11.77 24.51
C ASN A 254 2.66 12.51 24.64
N ASN A 255 3.23 12.89 23.49
CA ASN A 255 4.59 13.38 23.36
C ASN A 255 4.70 14.91 23.31
N GLY A 256 3.58 15.61 23.06
CA GLY A 256 3.54 17.06 22.88
C GLY A 256 3.91 17.45 21.46
N PHE A 257 4.78 18.45 21.32
CA PHE A 257 5.27 18.96 20.05
C PHE A 257 6.50 18.16 19.60
N GLU A 258 6.57 17.84 18.32
CA GLU A 258 7.66 17.09 17.71
C GLU A 258 8.20 17.83 16.48
N LEU A 259 9.54 17.92 16.36
CA LEU A 259 10.24 18.46 15.18
C LEU A 259 11.20 17.40 14.65
N THR A 260 11.02 17.02 13.40
CA THR A 260 11.83 16.01 12.70
C THR A 260 12.66 16.68 11.60
N LEU A 261 13.95 16.36 11.53
CA LEU A 261 14.95 17.02 10.66
C LEU A 261 15.73 15.99 9.82
N PRO A 262 15.11 15.33 8.82
CA PRO A 262 15.73 14.21 8.12
C PRO A 262 16.86 14.69 7.21
N TYR A 263 18.06 14.10 7.32
CA TYR A 263 19.14 14.25 6.34
C TYR A 263 19.30 12.96 5.54
N TYR A 264 19.26 13.08 4.23
CA TYR A 264 19.36 11.97 3.28
C TYR A 264 20.76 11.90 2.66
N PHE A 265 21.35 10.71 2.67
CA PHE A 265 22.61 10.36 2.04
C PHE A 265 22.34 9.39 0.89
N ASN A 266 22.43 9.87 -0.36
CA ASN A 266 22.58 9.00 -1.52
C ASN A 266 24.02 8.45 -1.51
N ILE A 267 24.20 7.22 -1.04
CA ILE A 267 25.53 6.60 -0.88
C ILE A 267 26.01 6.00 -2.23
N ALA A 268 25.08 5.41 -2.98
CA ALA A 268 25.26 4.96 -4.36
C ALA A 268 23.87 4.75 -4.99
N PRO A 269 23.73 4.65 -6.33
CA PRO A 269 22.43 4.44 -6.99
C PRO A 269 21.62 3.25 -6.46
N ASN A 270 22.26 2.28 -5.81
CA ASN A 270 21.65 1.08 -5.25
C ASN A 270 21.54 1.05 -3.71
N ARG A 271 21.90 2.12 -2.99
CA ARG A 271 21.83 2.17 -1.50
C ARG A 271 21.84 3.59 -0.95
N ASP A 272 21.02 3.83 0.07
CA ASP A 272 20.92 5.12 0.73
C ASP A 272 20.70 4.99 2.24
N LEU A 273 20.94 6.09 2.95
CA LEU A 273 20.76 6.23 4.39
C LEU A 273 20.03 7.54 4.68
N THR A 274 18.99 7.50 5.50
CA THR A 274 18.39 8.70 6.10
C THR A 274 18.69 8.70 7.60
N ILE A 275 19.33 9.76 8.09
CA ILE A 275 19.48 10.01 9.53
C ILE A 275 18.49 11.09 9.93
N THR A 276 17.67 10.80 10.93
CA THR A 276 16.47 11.56 11.24
C THR A 276 16.40 11.86 12.75
N PRO A 277 17.00 12.98 13.20
CA PRO A 277 16.75 13.53 14.53
C PRO A 277 15.28 13.98 14.66
N ARG A 278 14.62 13.51 15.72
CA ARG A 278 13.24 13.81 16.13
C ARG A 278 13.28 14.38 17.54
N ILE A 279 13.17 15.70 17.64
CA ILE A 279 13.07 16.42 18.91
C ILE A 279 11.65 16.25 19.43
N ILE A 280 11.47 15.64 20.60
CA ILE A 280 10.18 15.35 21.23
C ILE A 280 10.08 16.19 22.52
N SER A 281 9.21 17.19 22.55
CA SER A 281 9.25 18.25 23.57
C SER A 281 9.13 17.72 25.00
N ARG A 282 8.36 16.65 25.23
CA ARG A 282 8.21 16.02 26.56
C ARG A 282 9.26 14.96 26.89
N ARG A 283 9.96 14.37 25.91
CA ARG A 283 10.80 13.16 26.14
C ARG A 283 12.30 13.36 25.93
N GLY A 284 12.73 14.17 24.96
CA GLY A 284 14.15 14.28 24.60
C GLY A 284 14.37 14.32 23.09
N VAL A 285 15.54 13.87 22.63
CA VAL A 285 15.86 13.79 21.19
C VAL A 285 16.02 12.32 20.81
N GLN A 286 15.08 11.81 20.02
CA GLN A 286 15.21 10.50 19.38
C GLN A 286 16.01 10.67 18.08
N THR A 287 16.82 9.69 17.71
CA THR A 287 17.42 9.58 16.37
C THR A 287 16.95 8.30 15.72
N GLU A 288 16.37 8.41 14.53
CA GLU A 288 16.15 7.28 13.62
C GLU A 288 17.28 7.23 12.58
N ALA A 289 17.73 6.03 12.23
CA ALA A 289 18.60 5.78 11.10
C ALA A 289 17.97 4.69 10.21
N THR A 290 17.55 5.05 9.00
CA THR A 290 16.92 4.16 8.02
C THR A 290 17.85 3.97 6.83
N PHE A 291 18.46 2.78 6.72
CA PHE A 291 19.35 2.35 5.63
C PHE A 291 18.60 1.43 4.67
N ARG A 292 18.65 1.72 3.36
CA ARG A 292 17.98 0.93 2.32
C ARG A 292 19.00 0.50 1.27
N TYR A 293 18.83 -0.70 0.74
CA TYR A 293 19.77 -1.29 -0.21
C TYR A 293 19.07 -2.21 -1.23
N LEU A 294 19.60 -2.24 -2.45
CA LEU A 294 19.08 -2.98 -3.58
C LEU A 294 20.22 -3.55 -4.43
N SER A 295 19.97 -4.69 -5.06
CA SER A 295 20.86 -5.44 -5.93
C SER A 295 20.00 -6.42 -6.75
N PRO A 296 20.41 -6.85 -7.96
CA PRO A 296 19.71 -7.92 -8.68
C PRO A 296 19.54 -9.22 -7.87
N SER A 297 20.42 -9.46 -6.88
CA SER A 297 20.38 -10.63 -6.01
C SER A 297 19.78 -10.38 -4.61
N TYR A 298 19.61 -9.13 -4.16
CA TYR A 298 19.11 -8.85 -2.80
C TYR A 298 18.45 -7.49 -2.65
N SER A 299 17.56 -7.33 -1.68
CA SER A 299 16.95 -6.06 -1.32
C SER A 299 16.66 -6.00 0.18
N GLY A 300 16.50 -4.79 0.72
CA GLY A 300 16.00 -4.63 2.08
C GLY A 300 16.16 -3.25 2.69
N THR A 301 15.66 -3.17 3.92
CA THR A 301 15.64 -1.97 4.76
C THR A 301 16.06 -2.36 6.17
N PHE A 302 16.95 -1.58 6.77
CA PHE A 302 17.32 -1.63 8.18
C PHE A 302 17.02 -0.27 8.80
N THR A 303 16.14 -0.25 9.80
CA THR A 303 15.76 0.96 10.54
C THR A 303 16.04 0.74 12.03
N ALA A 304 16.78 1.66 12.64
CA ALA A 304 17.05 1.66 14.08
C ALA A 304 16.75 3.02 14.69
N ASN A 305 15.92 3.03 15.73
CA ASN A 305 15.48 4.25 16.41
C ASN A 305 16.03 4.18 17.84
N TYR A 306 16.66 5.25 18.31
CA TYR A 306 17.26 5.35 19.64
C TYR A 306 16.90 6.67 20.32
N LEU A 307 16.37 6.59 21.54
CA LEU A 307 16.08 7.71 22.43
C LEU A 307 16.87 7.49 23.73
N PRO A 308 18.00 8.19 23.94
CA PRO A 308 18.67 8.20 25.25
C PRO A 308 17.82 8.98 26.26
N ASP A 309 17.81 8.51 27.51
CA ASP A 309 17.18 9.16 28.67
C ASP A 309 15.80 9.78 28.39
N ASP A 310 14.80 8.94 28.09
CA ASP A 310 13.41 9.39 27.93
C ASP A 310 12.92 10.04 29.24
N ARG A 311 12.75 11.36 29.23
CA ARG A 311 12.38 12.17 30.41
C ARG A 311 11.08 11.75 31.11
N LEU A 312 10.21 10.97 30.46
CA LEU A 312 8.99 10.44 31.06
C LEU A 312 9.11 8.99 31.54
N ALA A 313 10.06 8.22 31.01
CA ALA A 313 10.24 6.80 31.32
C ALA A 313 11.55 6.48 32.07
N HIS A 314 12.43 7.47 32.23
CA HIS A 314 13.74 7.41 32.90
C HIS A 314 14.61 6.22 32.45
N ARG A 315 14.57 5.91 31.14
CA ARG A 315 15.28 4.80 30.52
C ARG A 315 15.70 5.13 29.09
N ASN A 316 16.79 4.50 28.62
CA ASN A 316 17.14 4.48 27.19
C ASN A 316 16.16 3.57 26.45
N ARG A 317 15.66 4.00 25.30
CA ARG A 317 14.61 3.31 24.55
C ARG A 317 15.00 3.15 23.08
N TYR A 318 14.63 2.02 22.49
CA TYR A 318 14.99 1.71 21.11
C TYR A 318 13.96 0.83 20.40
N ALA A 319 13.97 0.90 19.07
CA ALA A 319 13.36 -0.10 18.21
C ALA A 319 14.31 -0.44 17.07
N ILE A 320 14.29 -1.70 16.64
CA ILE A 320 15.06 -2.22 15.51
C ILE A 320 14.10 -2.95 14.59
N TYR A 321 14.12 -2.57 13.32
CA TYR A 321 13.39 -3.23 12.24
C TYR A 321 14.34 -3.55 11.09
N TRP A 322 14.44 -4.83 10.74
CA TRP A 322 15.24 -5.28 9.60
C TRP A 322 14.41 -6.22 8.75
N GLN A 323 14.19 -5.80 7.50
CA GLN A 323 13.63 -6.63 6.44
C GLN A 323 14.71 -6.86 5.37
N HIS A 324 14.93 -8.12 5.03
CA HIS A 324 15.90 -8.54 4.02
C HIS A 324 15.28 -9.61 3.12
N GLN A 325 15.55 -9.53 1.83
CA GLN A 325 15.26 -10.55 0.84
C GLN A 325 16.52 -10.83 0.01
N GLN A 326 16.83 -12.10 -0.17
CA GLN A 326 17.98 -12.60 -0.91
C GLN A 326 17.50 -13.64 -1.92
N ASN A 327 18.00 -13.52 -3.14
CA ASN A 327 17.91 -14.50 -4.21
C ASN A 327 19.31 -15.06 -4.43
N PHE A 328 19.49 -16.37 -4.28
CA PHE A 328 20.75 -17.05 -4.53
C PHE A 328 20.81 -17.68 -5.93
N GLY A 329 19.72 -17.62 -6.70
CA GLY A 329 19.57 -18.32 -7.97
C GLY A 329 19.17 -19.79 -7.79
N GLY A 330 18.88 -20.48 -8.90
CA GLY A 330 18.55 -21.93 -8.89
C GLY A 330 17.29 -22.31 -8.10
N GLY A 331 16.41 -21.35 -7.77
CA GLY A 331 15.26 -21.54 -6.89
C GLY A 331 15.52 -21.28 -5.40
N PHE A 332 16.78 -21.07 -5.00
CA PHE A 332 17.15 -20.75 -3.62
C PHE A 332 16.95 -19.26 -3.29
N GLY A 333 16.33 -19.00 -2.15
CA GLY A 333 16.19 -17.68 -1.56
C GLY A 333 16.52 -17.66 -0.07
N GLY A 334 16.58 -16.47 0.50
CA GLY A 334 16.74 -16.23 1.92
C GLY A 334 16.00 -14.96 2.34
N TYR A 335 15.65 -14.86 3.62
CA TYR A 335 15.03 -13.67 4.18
C TYR A 335 15.37 -13.48 5.65
N VAL A 336 15.28 -12.23 6.09
CA VAL A 336 15.23 -11.86 7.50
C VAL A 336 14.06 -10.92 7.72
N TYR A 337 13.31 -11.15 8.79
CA TYR A 337 12.31 -10.25 9.33
C TYR A 337 12.52 -10.17 10.84
N TYR A 338 13.21 -9.11 11.28
CA TYR A 338 13.53 -8.89 12.69
C TYR A 338 12.91 -7.58 13.15
N ASN A 339 11.87 -7.66 13.98
CA ASN A 339 11.24 -6.50 14.62
C ASN A 339 11.38 -6.66 16.14
N LYS A 340 11.89 -5.63 16.84
CA LYS A 340 12.16 -5.66 18.29
C LYS A 340 12.06 -4.26 18.89
N VAL A 341 11.51 -4.16 20.10
CA VAL A 341 11.45 -2.92 20.90
C VAL A 341 12.15 -3.10 22.26
N SER A 342 12.59 -1.99 22.86
CA SER A 342 13.26 -1.98 24.17
C SER A 342 12.36 -2.39 25.34
N ASP A 343 11.09 -2.02 25.26
CA ASP A 343 10.17 -2.08 26.39
C ASP A 343 8.70 -2.15 25.95
N ASP A 344 7.84 -2.51 26.90
CA ASP A 344 6.41 -2.76 26.75
C ASP A 344 5.61 -1.53 26.33
N THR A 345 5.90 -0.35 26.87
CA THR A 345 5.18 0.90 26.50
C THR A 345 5.73 1.57 25.25
N TYR A 346 6.80 1.06 24.62
CA TYR A 346 7.41 1.66 23.42
C TYR A 346 6.41 1.90 22.28
N PRO A 347 5.50 0.96 21.94
CA PRO A 347 4.58 1.14 20.82
C PRO A 347 3.58 2.27 21.10
N GLU A 348 2.96 2.27 22.28
CA GLU A 348 1.97 3.29 22.70
C GLU A 348 2.57 4.70 22.83
N ASP A 349 3.84 4.79 23.23
CA ASP A 349 4.55 6.05 23.44
C ASP A 349 5.13 6.65 22.15
N LEU A 350 5.76 5.82 21.30
CA LEU A 350 6.67 6.29 20.24
C LEU A 350 6.28 5.85 18.82
N GLY A 351 5.34 4.90 18.67
CA GLY A 351 4.90 4.38 17.36
C GLY A 351 4.16 5.39 16.47
N SER A 352 3.69 6.51 17.02
CA SER A 352 2.80 7.49 16.36
C SER A 352 3.30 8.12 15.05
N MET A 353 4.61 8.01 14.74
CA MET A 353 5.23 8.41 13.47
C MET A 353 6.10 7.32 12.82
N ASN A 354 6.27 6.15 13.45
CA ASN A 354 7.16 5.10 12.92
C ASN A 354 6.38 4.23 11.92
N GLN A 355 6.87 4.06 10.69
CA GLN A 355 6.16 3.25 9.68
C GLN A 355 6.10 1.74 9.98
N PHE A 356 6.82 1.28 11.01
CA PHE A 356 7.07 -0.13 11.34
C PHE A 356 6.71 -0.52 12.79
N VAL A 357 6.18 0.42 13.60
CA VAL A 357 5.70 0.16 14.98
C VAL A 357 4.32 0.79 15.14
N ASN A 358 3.29 -0.05 15.29
CA ASN A 358 1.93 0.43 15.56
C ASN A 358 1.65 0.49 17.07
N GLY A 359 0.95 1.53 17.54
CA GLY A 359 0.60 1.72 18.96
C GLY A 359 -0.32 0.67 19.57
N THR A 360 -0.80 -0.31 18.78
CA THR A 360 -1.56 -1.49 19.25
C THR A 360 -0.82 -2.81 19.03
N GLN A 361 0.44 -2.80 18.56
CA GLN A 361 1.21 -4.02 18.30
C GLN A 361 1.92 -4.49 19.57
N THR A 362 1.56 -5.70 20.03
CA THR A 362 2.12 -6.38 21.22
C THR A 362 3.02 -7.58 20.89
N LEU A 363 3.06 -8.03 19.62
CA LEU A 363 3.87 -9.17 19.17
C LEU A 363 4.96 -8.70 18.19
N TYR A 364 6.19 -9.13 18.45
CA TYR A 364 7.41 -8.69 17.77
C TYR A 364 8.22 -9.91 17.30
N GLN A 365 7.98 -10.27 16.04
CA GLN A 365 8.55 -11.43 15.37
C GLN A 365 10.03 -11.20 15.02
N GLN A 366 10.87 -12.17 15.36
CA GLN A 366 12.31 -12.20 15.10
C GLN A 366 12.60 -13.49 14.35
N GLU A 367 12.66 -13.41 13.02
CA GLU A 367 12.72 -14.56 12.12
C GLU A 367 13.78 -14.41 11.03
N ALA A 368 14.49 -15.50 10.76
CA ALA A 368 15.36 -15.64 9.60
C ALA A 368 15.12 -17.01 8.95
N GLY A 369 15.20 -17.08 7.63
CA GLY A 369 14.94 -18.32 6.91
C GLY A 369 15.58 -18.41 5.53
N LEU A 370 15.70 -19.65 5.05
CA LEU A 370 16.11 -20.04 3.72
C LEU A 370 14.94 -20.74 3.03
N THR A 371 14.75 -20.44 1.74
CA THR A 371 13.71 -21.05 0.92
C THR A 371 14.32 -21.72 -0.30
N TYR A 372 13.66 -22.76 -0.81
CA TYR A 372 13.96 -23.36 -2.09
C TYR A 372 12.66 -23.69 -2.82
N ASN A 373 12.43 -23.08 -3.99
CA ASN A 373 11.24 -23.28 -4.79
C ASN A 373 11.66 -23.61 -6.23
N ASN A 374 11.45 -24.86 -6.65
CA ASN A 374 11.84 -25.33 -7.98
C ASN A 374 11.02 -26.56 -8.40
N GLY A 375 10.37 -26.47 -9.57
CA GLY A 375 9.49 -27.53 -10.07
C GLY A 375 8.39 -27.89 -9.06
N PRO A 376 8.26 -29.17 -8.66
CA PRO A 376 7.24 -29.60 -7.69
C PRO A 376 7.61 -29.33 -6.22
N TRP A 377 8.81 -28.82 -5.92
CA TRP A 377 9.32 -28.66 -4.56
C TRP A 377 9.23 -27.22 -4.05
N SER A 378 8.75 -27.07 -2.82
CA SER A 378 8.79 -25.84 -2.02
C SER A 378 9.29 -26.18 -0.61
N VAL A 379 10.43 -25.62 -0.21
CA VAL A 379 11.08 -25.87 1.08
C VAL A 379 11.30 -24.55 1.81
N LEU A 380 11.08 -24.58 3.13
CA LEU A 380 11.35 -23.50 4.07
C LEU A 380 12.10 -24.05 5.28
N ALA A 381 13.33 -23.59 5.49
CA ALA A 381 14.06 -23.77 6.74
C ALA A 381 14.13 -22.43 7.47
N ARG A 382 13.70 -22.33 8.73
CA ARG A 382 13.71 -21.07 9.48
C ARG A 382 13.95 -21.22 10.97
N TYR A 383 14.33 -20.11 11.58
CA TYR A 383 14.32 -19.88 13.02
C TYR A 383 13.34 -18.72 13.29
N GLN A 384 12.31 -18.93 14.11
CA GLN A 384 11.27 -17.94 14.43
C GLN A 384 11.13 -17.79 15.94
N HIS A 385 11.39 -16.58 16.44
CA HIS A 385 11.24 -16.20 17.85
C HIS A 385 10.23 -15.05 18.03
N TRP A 386 9.63 -14.93 19.21
CA TRP A 386 8.62 -13.90 19.52
C TRP A 386 8.94 -13.12 20.80
N GLN A 387 9.18 -11.81 20.67
CA GLN A 387 9.02 -10.89 21.79
C GLN A 387 7.52 -10.61 21.96
N THR A 388 6.99 -10.87 23.16
CA THR A 388 5.59 -10.63 23.52
C THR A 388 5.53 -9.55 24.60
N LEU A 389 4.65 -8.57 24.41
CA LEU A 389 4.41 -7.50 25.37
C LEU A 389 3.07 -7.74 26.09
N PRO A 390 2.95 -7.46 27.40
CA PRO A 390 1.67 -7.49 28.11
C PRO A 390 0.61 -6.58 27.44
N PRO A 391 -0.69 -6.90 27.52
CA PRO A 391 -1.29 -8.06 28.20
C PRO A 391 -1.35 -9.34 27.32
N SER A 392 -0.61 -9.40 26.20
CA SER A 392 -0.69 -10.57 25.29
C SER A 392 -0.01 -11.81 25.86
N ILE A 393 -0.57 -12.98 25.56
CA ILE A 393 0.00 -14.29 25.90
C ILE A 393 1.08 -14.64 24.86
N ALA A 394 2.21 -15.21 25.32
CA ALA A 394 3.30 -15.59 24.43
C ALA A 394 2.90 -16.78 23.53
N PRO A 395 3.10 -16.69 22.19
CA PRO A 395 2.96 -17.83 21.30
C PRO A 395 4.24 -18.70 21.32
N TYR A 396 4.14 -19.94 20.83
CA TYR A 396 5.33 -20.77 20.64
C TYR A 396 6.24 -20.22 19.52
N SER A 397 7.53 -20.18 19.84
CA SER A 397 8.64 -19.97 18.91
C SER A 397 9.01 -21.30 18.24
N ARG A 398 9.53 -21.25 17.01
CA ARG A 398 9.93 -22.41 16.21
C ARG A 398 11.43 -22.37 15.94
N GLU A 399 12.18 -23.17 16.69
CA GLU A 399 13.62 -22.99 16.92
C GLU A 399 14.41 -24.31 16.74
N PRO A 400 14.55 -24.85 15.50
CA PRO A 400 14.08 -24.31 14.21
C PRO A 400 12.78 -24.97 13.71
N GLN A 401 12.36 -24.60 12.50
CA GLN A 401 11.41 -25.33 11.66
C GLN A 401 12.03 -25.67 10.29
N LEU A 402 11.74 -26.86 9.78
CA LEU A 402 11.95 -27.29 8.39
C LEU A 402 10.62 -27.81 7.82
N ASN A 403 10.03 -27.05 6.91
CA ASN A 403 8.82 -27.41 6.17
C ASN A 403 9.19 -27.76 4.72
N VAL A 404 8.76 -28.93 4.25
CA VAL A 404 9.02 -29.46 2.91
C VAL A 404 7.67 -29.81 2.27
N LYS A 405 7.35 -29.13 1.18
CA LYS A 405 6.15 -29.36 0.38
C LYS A 405 6.55 -29.89 -0.99
N TYR A 406 5.87 -30.95 -1.42
CA TYR A 406 5.91 -31.51 -2.76
C TYR A 406 4.51 -31.48 -3.34
N THR A 407 4.34 -30.95 -4.56
CA THR A 407 3.07 -31.02 -5.31
C THR A 407 3.34 -31.26 -6.79
N LYS A 408 2.73 -32.29 -7.37
CA LYS A 408 2.84 -32.61 -8.79
C LYS A 408 1.48 -33.03 -9.34
N TYR A 409 0.96 -32.18 -10.22
CA TYR A 409 -0.35 -32.35 -10.87
C TYR A 409 -0.28 -33.29 -12.08
N ASN A 410 -1.43 -33.87 -12.44
CA ASN A 410 -1.69 -34.66 -13.65
C ASN A 410 -0.64 -35.75 -13.97
N VAL A 411 -0.25 -36.52 -12.96
CA VAL A 411 0.57 -37.72 -13.12
C VAL A 411 -0.35 -38.88 -13.52
N GLY A 412 -0.71 -38.94 -14.80
CA GLY A 412 -1.69 -39.91 -15.31
C GLY A 412 -3.11 -39.63 -14.83
N GLY A 413 -3.51 -38.35 -14.77
CA GLY A 413 -4.80 -37.91 -14.22
C GLY A 413 -4.84 -37.74 -12.70
N PHE A 414 -3.82 -38.22 -11.96
CA PHE A 414 -3.73 -38.06 -10.51
C PHE A 414 -2.88 -36.86 -10.11
N ASP A 415 -3.36 -36.12 -9.12
CA ASP A 415 -2.62 -35.05 -8.45
C ASP A 415 -2.04 -35.59 -7.15
N PHE A 416 -0.71 -35.55 -7.03
CA PHE A 416 0.01 -35.99 -5.83
C PHE A 416 0.55 -34.79 -5.08
N GLY A 417 0.46 -34.81 -3.75
CA GLY A 417 1.21 -33.90 -2.92
C GLY A 417 1.54 -34.46 -1.55
N ALA A 418 2.51 -33.85 -0.87
CA ALA A 418 2.85 -34.16 0.50
C ALA A 418 3.47 -32.95 1.19
N GLU A 419 3.13 -32.77 2.47
CA GLU A 419 3.81 -31.86 3.37
C GLU A 419 4.54 -32.66 4.44
N ALA A 420 5.82 -32.38 4.67
CA ALA A 420 6.59 -32.84 5.80
C ALA A 420 7.04 -31.64 6.63
N ASP A 421 6.80 -31.66 7.94
CA ASP A 421 7.16 -30.57 8.85
C ASP A 421 7.95 -31.12 10.04
N TYR A 422 9.18 -30.63 10.24
CA TYR A 422 9.87 -30.77 11.51
C TYR A 422 9.88 -29.40 12.20
N SER A 423 9.33 -29.32 13.40
CA SER A 423 9.29 -28.10 14.22
C SER A 423 9.73 -28.40 15.64
N ARG A 424 10.71 -27.65 16.16
CA ARG A 424 11.02 -27.60 17.60
C ARG A 424 10.32 -26.40 18.22
N PHE A 425 9.45 -26.65 19.20
CA PHE A 425 8.65 -25.63 19.86
C PHE A 425 9.25 -25.21 21.20
N ARG A 426 9.40 -23.89 21.37
CA ARG A 426 9.90 -23.23 22.58
C ARG A 426 8.99 -22.08 23.01
N ILE A 427 8.95 -21.73 24.29
CA ILE A 427 8.10 -20.64 24.79
C ILE A 427 8.69 -20.00 26.06
N THR A 428 8.49 -18.70 26.23
CA THR A 428 8.96 -17.94 27.40
C THR A 428 8.05 -18.09 28.64
N THR A 429 6.89 -18.73 28.48
CA THR A 429 5.93 -19.02 29.55
C THR A 429 6.46 -20.14 30.44
N ALA A 430 6.66 -19.85 31.73
CA ALA A 430 7.05 -20.86 32.71
C ALA A 430 6.00 -21.99 32.83
N ASP A 431 6.47 -23.22 33.01
CA ASP A 431 5.66 -24.44 33.11
C ASP A 431 4.76 -24.76 31.89
N ALA A 432 5.16 -24.32 30.70
CA ALA A 432 4.54 -24.74 29.43
C ALA A 432 5.31 -25.92 28.79
N THR A 433 4.59 -26.82 28.13
CA THR A 433 5.13 -28.02 27.45
C THR A 433 6.06 -27.63 26.29
N GLU A 434 7.22 -28.28 26.14
CA GLU A 434 8.16 -28.01 25.05
C GLU A 434 8.71 -29.30 24.43
N GLY A 435 8.92 -29.30 23.11
CA GLY A 435 9.37 -30.49 22.41
C GLY A 435 9.48 -30.34 20.89
N ASP A 436 9.77 -31.46 20.26
CA ASP A 436 9.92 -31.60 18.81
C ASP A 436 8.69 -32.32 18.24
N ARG A 437 8.20 -31.85 17.09
CA ARG A 437 7.12 -32.47 16.31
C ARG A 437 7.63 -32.78 14.90
N ILE A 438 7.38 -34.00 14.42
CA ILE A 438 7.47 -34.36 13.00
C ILE A 438 6.05 -34.61 12.49
N VAL A 439 5.67 -34.01 11.37
CA VAL A 439 4.42 -34.26 10.64
C VAL A 439 4.76 -34.77 9.25
N PHE A 440 3.98 -35.73 8.75
CA PHE A 440 3.97 -36.12 7.35
C PHE A 440 2.52 -36.27 6.87
N ASN A 441 2.17 -35.54 5.81
CA ASN A 441 0.78 -35.34 5.38
C ASN A 441 0.63 -35.50 3.85
N PRO A 442 0.88 -36.71 3.29
CA PRO A 442 0.63 -37.02 1.89
C PRO A 442 -0.85 -37.03 1.52
N TYR A 443 -1.13 -36.69 0.26
CA TYR A 443 -2.43 -36.87 -0.37
C TYR A 443 -2.31 -37.30 -1.85
N ILE A 444 -3.37 -37.93 -2.33
CA ILE A 444 -3.64 -38.19 -3.74
C ILE A 444 -5.07 -37.71 -4.06
N ALA A 445 -5.23 -37.03 -5.19
CA ALA A 445 -6.54 -36.65 -5.72
C ALA A 445 -6.64 -37.06 -7.20
N TYR A 446 -7.86 -37.15 -7.73
CA TYR A 446 -8.12 -37.44 -9.14
C TYR A 446 -9.23 -36.51 -9.64
N GLY A 447 -8.85 -35.48 -10.40
CA GLY A 447 -9.77 -34.44 -10.84
C GLY A 447 -10.44 -34.75 -12.18
N VAL A 448 -11.75 -34.95 -12.16
CA VAL A 448 -12.58 -35.07 -13.38
C VAL A 448 -13.29 -33.75 -13.62
N TYR A 449 -12.95 -33.08 -14.74
CA TYR A 449 -13.49 -31.78 -15.11
C TYR A 449 -14.21 -31.86 -16.46
N GLY A 450 -15.37 -31.21 -16.56
CA GLY A 450 -16.11 -31.01 -17.82
C GLY A 450 -16.67 -29.58 -17.91
N PRO A 451 -17.19 -29.15 -19.06
CA PRO A 451 -17.57 -27.75 -19.29
C PRO A 451 -18.60 -27.15 -18.32
N GLY A 452 -19.40 -28.00 -17.67
CA GLY A 452 -20.40 -27.59 -16.67
C GLY A 452 -20.36 -28.41 -15.37
N TYR A 453 -19.27 -29.12 -15.07
CA TYR A 453 -19.15 -29.89 -13.83
C TYR A 453 -17.70 -30.18 -13.42
N PHE A 454 -17.49 -30.46 -12.13
CA PHE A 454 -16.25 -31.06 -11.62
C PHE A 454 -16.55 -32.10 -10.54
N VAL A 455 -15.67 -33.10 -10.43
CA VAL A 455 -15.67 -34.13 -9.39
C VAL A 455 -14.21 -34.43 -9.01
N VAL A 456 -13.87 -34.28 -7.73
CA VAL A 456 -12.52 -34.48 -7.18
C VAL A 456 -12.58 -35.31 -5.90
N PRO A 457 -12.56 -36.66 -5.99
CA PRO A 457 -12.14 -37.51 -4.88
C PRO A 457 -10.69 -37.19 -4.46
N LYS A 458 -10.46 -37.13 -3.15
CA LYS A 458 -9.15 -36.96 -2.52
C LYS A 458 -9.02 -37.91 -1.32
N VAL A 459 -7.86 -38.57 -1.21
CA VAL A 459 -7.45 -39.31 -0.02
C VAL A 459 -6.19 -38.65 0.55
N GLN A 460 -6.17 -38.43 1.85
CA GLN A 460 -5.11 -37.77 2.60
C GLN A 460 -4.79 -38.59 3.85
N TYR A 461 -3.53 -38.61 4.28
CA TYR A 461 -3.10 -39.32 5.48
C TYR A 461 -2.21 -38.42 6.33
N HIS A 462 -2.73 -37.95 7.46
CA HIS A 462 -1.96 -37.18 8.43
C HIS A 462 -1.29 -38.15 9.41
N PHE A 463 0.03 -38.03 9.51
CA PHE A 463 0.86 -38.68 10.52
C PHE A 463 1.58 -37.60 11.33
N ALA A 464 1.60 -37.73 12.64
CA ALA A 464 2.41 -36.89 13.53
C ALA A 464 3.19 -37.75 14.52
N SER A 465 4.37 -37.27 14.93
CA SER A 465 5.23 -37.88 15.93
C SER A 465 5.78 -36.79 16.85
N TYR A 466 5.67 -37.00 18.16
CA TYR A 466 6.06 -36.03 19.18
C TYR A 466 7.21 -36.58 20.05
N ASP A 467 8.18 -35.73 20.37
CA ASP A 467 9.20 -35.96 21.40
C ASP A 467 9.29 -34.77 22.36
N LEU A 468 8.60 -34.88 23.49
CA LEU A 468 8.35 -33.79 24.44
C LEU A 468 9.39 -33.81 25.56
N ASN A 469 10.35 -32.88 25.46
CA ASN A 469 11.44 -32.76 26.42
C ASN A 469 10.94 -32.28 27.79
N TYR A 470 10.01 -31.31 27.81
CA TYR A 470 9.35 -30.79 29.01
C TYR A 470 7.83 -30.93 28.89
N LEU A 471 7.15 -31.26 30.00
CA LEU A 471 5.70 -31.32 30.10
C LEU A 471 5.24 -30.37 31.21
N SER A 472 4.17 -29.61 30.97
CA SER A 472 3.53 -28.79 32.00
C SER A 472 3.11 -29.62 33.22
N SER A 473 3.25 -29.05 34.42
CA SER A 473 2.73 -29.64 35.67
C SER A 473 1.23 -29.93 35.65
N ARG A 474 0.49 -29.31 34.72
CA ARG A 474 -0.95 -29.53 34.46
C ARG A 474 -1.23 -30.84 33.73
N THR A 475 -0.24 -31.44 33.06
CA THR A 475 -0.36 -32.68 32.28
C THR A 475 0.75 -33.68 32.64
N PRO A 476 0.91 -34.05 33.94
CA PRO A 476 2.09 -34.79 34.40
C PRO A 476 2.11 -36.26 33.95
N ASN A 477 0.96 -36.81 33.56
CA ASN A 477 0.77 -38.20 33.17
C ASN A 477 0.79 -38.42 31.64
N SER A 478 0.91 -37.35 30.84
CA SER A 478 0.97 -37.48 29.37
C SER A 478 2.27 -38.15 28.93
N PRO A 479 2.25 -39.02 27.90
CA PRO A 479 3.46 -39.65 27.37
C PRO A 479 4.36 -38.60 26.72
N LYS A 480 5.67 -38.64 27.01
CA LYS A 480 6.65 -37.77 26.34
C LYS A 480 6.85 -38.12 24.87
N ARG A 481 6.58 -39.36 24.46
CA ARG A 481 6.77 -39.86 23.09
C ARG A 481 5.55 -40.64 22.64
N PHE A 482 4.95 -40.23 21.52
CA PHE A 482 3.77 -40.86 20.92
C PHE A 482 3.64 -40.43 19.45
N THR A 483 2.77 -41.14 18.72
CA THR A 483 2.48 -40.91 17.31
C THR A 483 0.98 -40.91 17.04
N GLU A 484 0.53 -40.08 16.14
CA GLU A 484 -0.86 -39.98 15.69
C GLU A 484 -0.97 -40.35 14.21
N SER A 485 -2.12 -40.88 13.79
CA SER A 485 -2.32 -41.43 12.44
C SER A 485 -3.78 -41.38 12.04
N ILE A 486 -4.11 -40.41 11.17
CA ILE A 486 -5.45 -39.92 10.89
C ILE A 486 -5.65 -39.86 9.37
N PRO A 487 -6.31 -40.86 8.75
CA PRO A 487 -6.70 -40.80 7.34
C PRO A 487 -7.92 -39.90 7.16
N THR A 488 -7.92 -39.07 6.13
CA THR A 488 -9.06 -38.27 5.71
C THR A 488 -9.40 -38.57 4.26
N VAL A 489 -10.68 -38.81 3.97
CA VAL A 489 -11.22 -38.86 2.62
C VAL A 489 -12.10 -37.64 2.42
N SER A 490 -11.96 -36.93 1.31
CA SER A 490 -12.93 -35.93 0.88
C SER A 490 -13.33 -36.10 -0.58
N PHE A 491 -14.50 -35.59 -0.91
CA PHE A 491 -15.10 -35.68 -2.24
C PHE A 491 -15.73 -34.34 -2.56
N ASP A 492 -15.07 -33.57 -3.42
CA ASP A 492 -15.55 -32.26 -3.89
C ASP A 492 -16.27 -32.44 -5.22
N SER A 493 -17.43 -31.80 -5.36
CA SER A 493 -18.23 -31.90 -6.57
C SER A 493 -19.07 -30.67 -6.77
N GLY A 494 -19.23 -30.25 -8.02
CA GLY A 494 -20.06 -29.10 -8.36
C GLY A 494 -20.54 -29.14 -9.80
N LEU A 495 -21.66 -28.48 -10.03
CA LEU A 495 -22.23 -28.25 -11.36
C LEU A 495 -22.20 -26.74 -11.65
N ILE A 496 -22.12 -26.38 -12.92
CA ILE A 496 -22.19 -25.00 -13.39
C ILE A 496 -23.25 -24.98 -14.48
N PHE A 497 -24.40 -24.40 -14.17
CA PHE A 497 -25.43 -24.08 -15.15
C PHE A 497 -25.34 -22.60 -15.50
N ASP A 498 -25.50 -22.25 -16.77
CA ASP A 498 -25.69 -20.86 -17.18
C ASP A 498 -27.00 -20.67 -17.96
N ARG A 499 -27.41 -19.40 -18.09
CA ARG A 499 -28.51 -18.97 -18.97
C ARG A 499 -28.41 -17.49 -19.25
N SER A 500 -28.79 -17.06 -20.45
CA SER A 500 -29.08 -15.65 -20.72
C SER A 500 -30.35 -15.22 -19.98
N VAL A 501 -30.33 -14.04 -19.35
CA VAL A 501 -31.49 -13.44 -18.69
C VAL A 501 -31.46 -11.92 -18.85
N ARG A 502 -32.62 -11.31 -19.13
CA ARG A 502 -32.75 -9.85 -19.22
C ARG A 502 -33.42 -9.30 -17.97
N LEU A 503 -32.74 -8.40 -17.25
CA LEU A 503 -33.21 -7.77 -16.01
C LEU A 503 -32.99 -6.25 -16.07
N PHE A 504 -33.98 -5.48 -15.63
CA PHE A 504 -33.94 -4.01 -15.63
C PHE A 504 -33.55 -3.39 -16.99
N GLY A 505 -33.89 -4.06 -18.09
CA GLY A 505 -33.59 -3.65 -19.47
C GLY A 505 -32.21 -4.10 -20.00
N GLN A 506 -31.30 -4.56 -19.13
CA GLN A 506 -29.96 -5.05 -19.51
C GLN A 506 -29.92 -6.58 -19.55
N ASP A 507 -29.06 -7.10 -20.41
CA ASP A 507 -28.85 -8.54 -20.60
C ASP A 507 -27.68 -9.03 -19.73
N PHE A 508 -27.85 -10.18 -19.10
CA PHE A 508 -26.86 -10.83 -18.24
C PHE A 508 -26.76 -12.32 -18.57
N ILE A 509 -25.58 -12.91 -18.36
CA ILE A 509 -25.46 -14.35 -18.17
C ILE A 509 -25.63 -14.61 -16.67
N GLN A 510 -26.68 -15.35 -16.28
CA GLN A 510 -26.82 -15.84 -14.91
C GLN A 510 -26.20 -17.22 -14.80
N THR A 511 -25.27 -17.42 -13.87
CA THR A 511 -24.83 -18.77 -13.47
C THR A 511 -25.64 -19.29 -12.28
N LEU A 512 -25.75 -20.61 -12.15
CA LEU A 512 -26.23 -21.30 -10.96
C LEU A 512 -25.31 -22.48 -10.68
N GLU A 513 -24.67 -22.44 -9.51
CA GLU A 513 -23.50 -23.26 -9.19
C GLU A 513 -23.72 -23.97 -7.83
N PRO A 514 -24.40 -25.12 -7.81
CA PRO A 514 -24.45 -25.98 -6.63
C PRO A 514 -23.12 -26.72 -6.45
N ARG A 515 -22.63 -26.76 -5.21
CA ARG A 515 -21.43 -27.50 -4.79
C ARG A 515 -21.74 -28.38 -3.58
N LEU A 516 -21.31 -29.63 -3.63
CA LEU A 516 -21.37 -30.60 -2.54
C LEU A 516 -19.96 -31.09 -2.22
N TYR A 517 -19.54 -30.90 -0.97
CA TYR A 517 -18.22 -31.30 -0.47
C TYR A 517 -18.39 -32.22 0.75
N TYR A 518 -18.11 -33.51 0.57
CA TYR A 518 -18.17 -34.50 1.65
C TYR A 518 -16.78 -34.72 2.28
N VAL A 519 -16.73 -34.94 3.60
CA VAL A 519 -15.52 -35.22 4.36
C VAL A 519 -15.78 -36.34 5.36
N TYR A 520 -14.88 -37.34 5.36
CA TYR A 520 -14.78 -38.38 6.37
C TYR A 520 -13.37 -38.43 6.99
N THR A 521 -13.30 -38.27 8.31
CA THR A 521 -12.11 -38.44 9.14
C THR A 521 -12.51 -39.24 10.38
N PRO A 522 -11.93 -40.43 10.64
CA PRO A 522 -12.30 -41.23 11.79
C PRO A 522 -11.69 -40.66 13.08
N TYR A 523 -12.35 -40.88 14.20
CA TYR A 523 -11.89 -40.42 15.51
C TYR A 523 -10.60 -41.12 15.97
N ARG A 524 -9.63 -40.29 16.37
CA ARG A 524 -8.49 -40.64 17.20
C ARG A 524 -8.48 -39.73 18.42
N ASP A 525 -8.21 -40.31 19.58
CA ASP A 525 -7.98 -39.55 20.80
C ASP A 525 -6.63 -38.81 20.69
N GLN A 526 -6.71 -37.48 20.72
CA GLN A 526 -5.58 -36.54 20.59
C GLN A 526 -5.36 -35.77 21.91
N SER A 527 -5.91 -36.26 23.03
CA SER A 527 -5.81 -35.61 24.36
C SER A 527 -4.38 -35.48 24.88
N ASN A 528 -3.44 -36.28 24.36
CA ASN A 528 -2.01 -36.22 24.68
C ASN A 528 -1.23 -35.21 23.83
N ALA A 529 -1.75 -34.77 22.68
CA ALA A 529 -1.09 -33.79 21.84
C ALA A 529 -1.15 -32.39 22.48
N PRO A 530 -0.01 -31.72 22.76
CA PRO A 530 0.00 -30.33 23.18
C PRO A 530 -0.45 -29.42 22.02
N LEU A 531 -1.03 -28.26 22.35
CA LEU A 531 -1.31 -27.23 21.36
C LEU A 531 -0.06 -26.37 21.18
N PHE A 532 0.59 -26.45 20.01
CA PHE A 532 1.76 -25.65 19.68
C PHE A 532 1.46 -24.56 18.65
N ASP A 533 0.87 -24.94 17.51
CA ASP A 533 0.54 -24.01 16.43
C ASP A 533 -0.88 -24.16 15.87
N THR A 534 -1.76 -24.67 16.72
CA THR A 534 -3.11 -25.08 16.38
C THR A 534 -4.17 -24.17 17.02
N ALA A 535 -5.15 -23.75 16.22
CA ALA A 535 -6.29 -22.94 16.62
C ALA A 535 -7.54 -23.34 15.82
N GLU A 536 -8.74 -22.93 16.24
CA GLU A 536 -9.96 -23.08 15.44
C GLU A 536 -9.92 -22.12 14.24
N SER A 537 -10.27 -22.60 13.05
CA SER A 537 -10.35 -21.75 11.86
C SER A 537 -11.56 -20.83 11.94
N ASP A 538 -11.43 -19.55 11.61
CA ASP A 538 -12.58 -18.65 11.63
C ASP A 538 -13.60 -19.06 10.55
N PHE A 539 -14.85 -19.32 10.96
CA PHE A 539 -15.84 -19.90 10.05
C PHE A 539 -16.30 -18.89 8.99
N GLY A 540 -16.18 -19.25 7.71
CA GLY A 540 -16.39 -18.39 6.55
C GLY A 540 -16.61 -19.17 5.24
N LEU A 541 -16.80 -18.44 4.13
CA LEU A 541 -17.20 -19.02 2.83
C LEU A 541 -16.13 -19.87 2.14
N ALA A 542 -14.85 -19.72 2.47
CA ALA A 542 -13.78 -20.58 1.96
C ALA A 542 -13.54 -21.76 2.92
N GLU A 543 -13.64 -21.49 4.21
CA GLU A 543 -13.35 -22.36 5.34
C GLU A 543 -14.39 -23.47 5.48
N ILE A 544 -15.66 -23.20 5.10
CA ILE A 544 -16.74 -24.19 5.07
C ILE A 544 -16.49 -25.35 4.07
N TYR A 545 -15.50 -25.23 3.17
CA TYR A 545 -15.05 -26.29 2.27
C TYR A 545 -13.69 -26.90 2.66
N GLN A 546 -13.20 -26.67 3.87
CA GLN A 546 -11.98 -27.31 4.37
C GLN A 546 -12.27 -28.69 5.01
N PRO A 547 -11.33 -29.66 4.91
CA PRO A 547 -11.50 -30.96 5.53
C PRO A 547 -11.44 -30.87 7.07
N ASN A 548 -10.43 -30.17 7.61
CA ASN A 548 -10.29 -29.94 9.05
C ASN A 548 -11.11 -28.72 9.52
N THR A 549 -11.43 -28.65 10.81
CA THR A 549 -12.01 -27.47 11.48
C THR A 549 -10.91 -26.58 12.09
N PHE A 550 -9.73 -27.14 12.36
CA PHE A 550 -8.58 -26.44 12.95
C PHE A 550 -7.52 -26.06 11.90
N VAL A 551 -6.81 -24.96 12.15
CA VAL A 551 -5.51 -24.65 11.52
C VAL A 551 -4.37 -25.27 12.35
N GLY A 552 -3.18 -25.42 11.77
CA GLY A 552 -2.06 -26.11 12.42
C GLY A 552 -2.09 -27.63 12.21
N ASN A 553 -1.33 -28.37 13.02
CA ASN A 553 -1.20 -29.83 12.89
C ASN A 553 -1.38 -30.63 14.20
N ASP A 554 -1.71 -30.00 15.33
CA ASP A 554 -1.90 -30.68 16.63
C ASP A 554 -3.35 -31.11 16.91
N ARG A 555 -4.31 -30.70 16.08
CA ARG A 555 -5.70 -31.19 16.12
C ARG A 555 -6.23 -31.41 14.72
N ILE A 556 -6.59 -32.66 14.42
CA ILE A 556 -7.37 -33.02 13.24
C ILE A 556 -8.76 -33.44 13.72
N ALA A 557 -9.77 -32.67 13.33
CA ALA A 557 -11.17 -32.91 13.70
C ALA A 557 -11.65 -34.25 13.13
N ASP A 558 -12.31 -35.05 13.98
CA ASP A 558 -13.09 -36.19 13.48
C ASP A 558 -14.36 -35.67 12.80
N ALA A 559 -14.60 -36.17 11.59
CA ALA A 559 -15.55 -35.57 10.66
C ALA A 559 -16.35 -36.67 9.95
N ASN A 560 -17.65 -36.47 9.88
CA ASN A 560 -18.51 -37.17 8.94
C ASN A 560 -19.57 -36.16 8.50
N ARG A 561 -19.23 -35.30 7.53
CA ARG A 561 -20.02 -34.11 7.19
C ARG A 561 -20.11 -33.89 5.68
N ILE A 562 -21.22 -33.30 5.24
CA ILE A 562 -21.38 -32.78 3.88
C ILE A 562 -21.66 -31.28 3.93
N THR A 563 -20.82 -30.49 3.27
CA THR A 563 -21.11 -29.09 2.97
C THR A 563 -21.96 -29.04 1.71
N ALA A 564 -23.12 -28.39 1.79
CA ALA A 564 -23.91 -28.00 0.64
C ALA A 564 -23.88 -26.48 0.48
N GLY A 565 -23.57 -26.02 -0.74
CA GLY A 565 -23.61 -24.60 -1.07
C GLY A 565 -24.17 -24.35 -2.47
N LEU A 566 -24.68 -23.14 -2.65
CA LEU A 566 -25.26 -22.67 -3.91
C LEU A 566 -24.77 -21.25 -4.16
N THR A 567 -24.04 -21.07 -5.25
CA THR A 567 -23.67 -19.74 -5.77
C THR A 567 -24.54 -19.41 -6.99
N SER A 568 -24.84 -18.14 -7.21
CA SER A 568 -25.40 -17.64 -8.47
C SER A 568 -24.79 -16.29 -8.81
N ARG A 569 -24.21 -16.17 -10.01
CA ARG A 569 -23.63 -14.92 -10.52
C ARG A 569 -24.51 -14.31 -11.59
N PHE A 570 -24.36 -13.01 -11.81
CA PHE A 570 -24.89 -12.29 -12.96
C PHE A 570 -23.73 -11.53 -13.60
N ILE A 571 -23.45 -11.84 -14.87
CA ILE A 571 -22.26 -11.37 -15.59
C ILE A 571 -22.71 -10.53 -16.79
N ASP A 572 -22.10 -9.37 -17.04
CA ASP A 572 -22.36 -8.57 -18.25
C ASP A 572 -21.73 -9.28 -19.47
N PRO A 573 -22.51 -9.74 -20.46
CA PRO A 573 -22.03 -10.57 -21.56
C PRO A 573 -21.06 -9.85 -22.50
N ARG A 574 -20.91 -8.52 -22.39
CA ARG A 574 -20.05 -7.72 -23.26
C ARG A 574 -18.70 -7.36 -22.62
N THR A 575 -18.63 -7.35 -21.29
CA THR A 575 -17.41 -6.97 -20.54
C THR A 575 -16.85 -8.09 -19.66
N GLY A 576 -17.62 -9.13 -19.37
CA GLY A 576 -17.24 -10.17 -18.40
C GLY A 576 -17.33 -9.71 -16.93
N ASP A 577 -17.84 -8.50 -16.66
CA ASP A 577 -18.03 -8.00 -15.30
C ASP A 577 -18.99 -8.90 -14.49
N GLU A 578 -18.54 -9.45 -13.35
CA GLU A 578 -19.46 -9.92 -12.31
C GLU A 578 -20.21 -8.70 -11.74
N ARG A 579 -21.50 -8.58 -12.08
CA ARG A 579 -22.40 -7.49 -11.68
C ARG A 579 -23.15 -7.80 -10.40
N ALA A 580 -23.44 -9.07 -10.16
CA ALA A 580 -23.95 -9.56 -8.89
C ALA A 580 -23.48 -10.99 -8.62
N ARG A 581 -23.35 -11.36 -7.35
CA ARG A 581 -23.09 -12.72 -6.87
C ARG A 581 -23.93 -12.95 -5.62
N PHE A 582 -24.54 -14.10 -5.50
CA PHE A 582 -25.29 -14.55 -4.32
C PHE A 582 -24.74 -15.91 -3.90
N VAL A 583 -24.58 -16.15 -2.60
CA VAL A 583 -24.05 -17.39 -2.04
C VAL A 583 -24.86 -17.78 -0.81
N VAL A 584 -25.21 -19.05 -0.70
CA VAL A 584 -25.68 -19.67 0.55
C VAL A 584 -24.95 -20.99 0.76
N ALA A 585 -24.50 -21.28 2.00
CA ALA A 585 -23.80 -22.51 2.32
C ALA A 585 -24.04 -22.97 3.77
N GLN A 586 -24.13 -24.28 3.97
CA GLN A 586 -24.29 -24.93 5.28
C GLN A 586 -23.64 -26.32 5.27
N GLN A 587 -23.05 -26.74 6.40
CA GLN A 587 -22.61 -28.12 6.61
C GLN A 587 -23.69 -28.91 7.36
N TYR A 588 -23.87 -30.18 7.02
CA TYR A 588 -24.68 -31.15 7.76
C TYR A 588 -23.76 -32.23 8.33
N TYR A 589 -23.94 -32.53 9.61
CA TYR A 589 -23.12 -33.50 10.35
C TYR A 589 -23.89 -34.81 10.51
N PHE A 590 -23.28 -35.91 10.07
CA PHE A 590 -23.80 -37.29 10.24
C PHE A 590 -23.32 -37.92 11.56
N ALA A 591 -22.27 -37.36 12.18
CA ALA A 591 -21.80 -37.66 13.53
C ALA A 591 -21.20 -36.38 14.15
N ASP A 592 -21.33 -36.23 15.47
CA ASP A 592 -20.83 -35.06 16.20
C ASP A 592 -19.28 -35.06 16.29
N GLN A 593 -18.67 -33.89 16.16
CA GLN A 593 -17.22 -33.72 16.32
C GLN A 593 -16.83 -33.86 17.80
N ARG A 594 -15.97 -34.83 18.11
CA ARG A 594 -15.48 -35.14 19.47
C ARG A 594 -14.11 -34.53 19.75
N VAL A 595 -13.26 -34.38 18.73
CA VAL A 595 -11.97 -33.71 18.87
C VAL A 595 -12.21 -32.21 19.06
N THR A 596 -11.98 -31.72 20.27
CA THR A 596 -12.04 -30.31 20.65
C THR A 596 -10.64 -29.72 20.80
N LEU A 597 -10.54 -28.39 20.84
CA LEU A 597 -9.25 -27.70 20.99
C LEU A 597 -8.65 -28.00 22.37
N ASN A 598 -9.41 -27.69 23.44
CA ASN A 598 -8.99 -27.87 24.83
C ASN A 598 -9.58 -29.14 25.45
N SER A 599 -8.74 -29.93 26.11
CA SER A 599 -9.13 -31.11 26.89
C SER A 599 -10.19 -30.75 27.94
N GLY A 600 -11.38 -31.37 27.85
CA GLY A 600 -12.51 -31.12 28.76
C GLY A 600 -13.58 -30.17 28.21
N GLN A 601 -13.39 -29.55 27.03
CA GLN A 601 -14.51 -28.95 26.30
C GLN A 601 -15.46 -30.06 25.81
N SER A 602 -16.75 -29.92 26.09
CA SER A 602 -17.78 -30.84 25.60
C SER A 602 -17.84 -30.85 24.07
N ALA A 603 -18.05 -32.04 23.49
CA ALA A 603 -18.28 -32.22 22.06
C ALA A 603 -19.47 -31.36 21.58
N VAL A 604 -19.35 -30.78 20.39
CA VAL A 604 -20.39 -29.91 19.82
C VAL A 604 -21.49 -30.78 19.22
N LEU A 605 -22.54 -31.04 20.01
CA LEU A 605 -23.72 -31.80 19.61
C LEU A 605 -24.59 -30.97 18.64
N ALA A 606 -24.21 -30.93 17.36
CA ALA A 606 -24.87 -30.11 16.34
C ALA A 606 -25.07 -30.91 15.06
N ARG A 607 -26.32 -30.94 14.57
CA ARG A 607 -26.68 -31.64 13.31
C ARG A 607 -26.32 -30.86 12.04
N HIS A 608 -26.02 -29.58 12.18
CA HIS A 608 -25.66 -28.67 11.10
C HIS A 608 -24.79 -27.52 11.61
N SER A 609 -23.97 -26.93 10.73
CA SER A 609 -23.24 -25.69 11.01
C SER A 609 -24.18 -24.48 11.01
N ASP A 610 -23.64 -23.35 11.42
CA ASP A 610 -24.19 -22.04 11.07
C ASP A 610 -24.45 -21.96 9.56
N LEU A 611 -25.54 -21.29 9.20
CA LEU A 611 -25.87 -20.94 7.83
C LEU A 611 -25.10 -19.69 7.44
N ILE A 612 -24.32 -19.76 6.36
CA ILE A 612 -23.67 -18.59 5.75
C ILE A 612 -24.52 -18.12 4.58
N VAL A 613 -24.81 -16.82 4.50
CA VAL A 613 -25.52 -16.17 3.38
C VAL A 613 -24.79 -14.91 2.98
N GLY A 614 -24.42 -14.76 1.71
CA GLY A 614 -23.78 -13.55 1.22
C GLY A 614 -24.24 -13.13 -0.18
N ALA A 615 -24.03 -11.86 -0.51
CA ALA A 615 -24.29 -11.32 -1.85
C ALA A 615 -23.46 -10.06 -2.16
N ALA A 616 -22.79 -10.04 -3.31
CA ALA A 616 -22.08 -8.88 -3.85
C ALA A 616 -22.84 -8.28 -5.04
N LEU A 617 -22.80 -6.95 -5.19
CA LEU A 617 -23.54 -6.14 -6.15
C LEU A 617 -22.65 -4.99 -6.65
N LYS A 618 -22.56 -4.81 -7.97
CA LYS A 618 -21.79 -3.76 -8.66
C LYS A 618 -22.73 -3.01 -9.62
N LEU A 619 -23.56 -2.12 -9.06
CA LEU A 619 -24.75 -1.53 -9.70
C LEU A 619 -24.46 -0.37 -10.67
N GLY A 620 -23.34 -0.44 -11.40
CA GLY A 620 -22.89 0.62 -12.30
C GLY A 620 -22.47 1.90 -11.57
N SER A 621 -22.07 2.94 -12.32
CA SER A 621 -21.84 4.32 -11.84
C SER A 621 -20.98 4.46 -10.56
N GLY A 622 -20.07 3.50 -10.31
CA GLY A 622 -19.23 3.48 -9.11
C GLY A 622 -19.89 2.93 -7.84
N PHE A 623 -21.14 2.45 -7.88
CA PHE A 623 -21.81 1.87 -6.72
C PHE A 623 -21.48 0.38 -6.55
N MET A 624 -21.10 0.00 -5.34
CA MET A 624 -20.88 -1.36 -4.90
C MET A 624 -21.49 -1.62 -3.52
N SER A 625 -21.93 -2.86 -3.29
CA SER A 625 -22.25 -3.39 -1.97
C SER A 625 -21.86 -4.87 -1.96
N GLU A 626 -21.37 -5.37 -0.84
CA GLU A 626 -21.15 -6.80 -0.62
C GLU A 626 -21.85 -7.17 0.68
N THR A 627 -22.18 -8.42 0.95
CA THR A 627 -23.02 -8.82 2.09
C THR A 627 -22.64 -10.26 2.48
N ALA A 628 -22.63 -10.61 3.78
CA ALA A 628 -22.13 -11.85 4.37
C ALA A 628 -22.63 -12.02 5.84
N PHE A 629 -23.74 -12.72 6.06
CA PHE A 629 -24.27 -13.12 7.38
C PHE A 629 -23.78 -14.52 7.77
N GLN A 630 -23.57 -14.76 9.08
CA GLN A 630 -23.40 -16.07 9.70
C GLN A 630 -24.44 -16.23 10.82
N TYR A 631 -25.34 -17.20 10.68
CA TYR A 631 -26.49 -17.41 11.58
C TYR A 631 -26.58 -18.84 12.09
N ASN A 632 -26.53 -19.01 13.41
CA ASN A 632 -26.67 -20.30 14.08
C ASN A 632 -28.15 -20.63 14.25
N GLN A 633 -28.58 -21.69 13.56
CA GLN A 633 -29.96 -22.17 13.58
C GLN A 633 -30.31 -22.94 14.86
N ASN A 634 -29.35 -23.64 15.48
CA ASN A 634 -29.58 -24.46 16.68
C ASN A 634 -30.00 -23.62 17.90
N ASN A 635 -29.45 -22.40 18.04
CA ASN A 635 -29.72 -21.50 19.16
C ASN A 635 -30.50 -20.23 18.78
N ASN A 636 -30.87 -20.07 17.50
CA ASN A 636 -31.53 -18.88 16.92
C ASN A 636 -30.73 -17.58 17.14
N GLN A 637 -29.44 -17.57 16.76
CA GLN A 637 -28.55 -16.42 16.98
C GLN A 637 -27.78 -16.01 15.73
N LEU A 638 -27.78 -14.71 15.45
CA LEU A 638 -26.82 -14.08 14.56
C LEU A 638 -25.43 -14.12 15.23
N VAL A 639 -24.45 -14.76 14.59
CA VAL A 639 -23.08 -14.93 15.12
C VAL A 639 -22.15 -13.87 14.52
N LYS A 640 -22.18 -13.70 13.19
CA LYS A 640 -21.56 -12.57 12.49
C LYS A 640 -22.56 -11.88 11.57
N SER A 641 -22.46 -10.57 11.52
CA SER A 641 -23.03 -9.73 10.47
C SER A 641 -22.13 -8.52 10.30
N SER A 642 -22.45 -7.63 9.37
CA SER A 642 -21.67 -6.45 9.07
C SER A 642 -22.58 -5.51 8.21
N VAL A 643 -22.12 -4.73 7.22
CA VAL A 643 -22.42 -3.31 6.89
C VAL A 643 -21.42 -2.81 5.81
N GLY A 644 -21.77 -2.69 4.53
CA GLY A 644 -20.92 -2.06 3.51
C GLY A 644 -21.62 -1.64 2.22
N PHE A 645 -21.43 -0.36 1.90
CA PHE A 645 -21.71 0.27 0.63
C PHE A 645 -20.50 1.12 0.25
N GLY A 646 -20.04 1.01 -1.00
CA GLY A 646 -19.05 1.89 -1.60
C GLY A 646 -19.66 2.65 -2.77
N PHE A 647 -19.35 3.93 -2.89
CA PHE A 647 -19.79 4.76 -4.01
C PHE A 647 -18.62 5.63 -4.49
N SER A 648 -18.03 5.27 -5.63
CA SER A 648 -16.95 6.02 -6.26
C SER A 648 -17.23 6.31 -7.74
N PRO A 649 -17.96 7.40 -8.06
CA PRO A 649 -18.34 7.75 -9.42
C PRO A 649 -17.22 8.40 -10.25
N GLY A 650 -15.98 8.47 -9.74
CA GLY A 650 -14.83 9.08 -10.40
C GLY A 650 -13.70 9.44 -9.43
N GLU A 651 -12.59 10.00 -9.96
CA GLU A 651 -11.43 10.39 -9.14
C GLU A 651 -11.79 11.31 -7.96
N ARG A 652 -11.13 11.09 -6.82
CA ARG A 652 -11.26 11.88 -5.57
C ARG A 652 -12.70 12.02 -5.07
N ARG A 653 -13.61 11.15 -5.53
CA ARG A 653 -14.99 10.99 -5.09
C ARG A 653 -15.16 9.55 -4.65
N VAL A 654 -15.10 9.31 -3.34
CA VAL A 654 -15.45 8.03 -2.76
C VAL A 654 -16.18 8.25 -1.44
N ILE A 655 -17.25 7.49 -1.22
CA ILE A 655 -17.94 7.37 0.06
C ILE A 655 -18.06 5.88 0.35
N ASN A 656 -17.56 5.42 1.49
CA ASN A 656 -17.82 4.08 2.00
C ASN A 656 -18.55 4.18 3.34
N VAL A 657 -19.69 3.50 3.46
CA VAL A 657 -20.46 3.36 4.70
C VAL A 657 -20.46 1.89 5.08
N GLY A 658 -20.28 1.57 6.34
CA GLY A 658 -20.28 0.20 6.81
C GLY A 658 -20.53 0.01 8.31
N TYR A 659 -20.54 -1.25 8.73
CA TYR A 659 -20.86 -1.72 10.08
C TYR A 659 -20.31 -3.14 10.25
N ARG A 660 -19.99 -3.57 11.47
CA ARG A 660 -19.50 -4.92 11.80
C ARG A 660 -20.09 -5.43 13.10
N TYR A 661 -20.68 -6.60 13.04
CA TYR A 661 -21.20 -7.33 14.19
C TYR A 661 -20.49 -8.69 14.34
N THR A 662 -19.95 -8.94 15.51
CA THR A 662 -19.43 -10.26 15.90
C THR A 662 -19.87 -10.50 17.32
N ARG A 663 -20.69 -11.53 17.52
CA ARG A 663 -21.18 -11.95 18.84
C ARG A 663 -19.98 -12.39 19.70
N ALA A 664 -19.98 -12.00 20.96
CA ALA A 664 -18.96 -12.46 21.91
C ALA A 664 -18.97 -14.00 21.98
N ASN A 665 -17.79 -14.62 21.91
CA ASN A 665 -17.65 -16.05 22.16
C ASN A 665 -16.60 -16.31 23.23
N THR A 666 -17.06 -16.67 24.43
CA THR A 666 -16.24 -16.96 25.61
C THR A 666 -15.41 -18.24 25.49
N THR A 667 -15.69 -19.13 24.52
CA THR A 667 -14.85 -20.33 24.30
C THR A 667 -13.63 -20.07 23.42
N LEU A 668 -13.57 -18.91 22.75
CA LEU A 668 -12.49 -18.47 21.86
C LEU A 668 -11.89 -17.11 22.28
N ASP A 669 -12.26 -16.60 23.47
CA ASP A 669 -11.98 -15.23 23.96
C ASP A 669 -12.26 -14.11 22.94
N ASN A 670 -13.22 -14.35 22.04
CA ASN A 670 -13.59 -13.41 20.99
C ASN A 670 -14.42 -12.28 21.58
N GLN A 671 -13.76 -11.13 21.77
CA GLN A 671 -14.40 -9.89 22.19
C GLN A 671 -15.51 -9.47 21.21
N PRO A 672 -16.67 -9.00 21.70
CA PRO A 672 -17.76 -8.57 20.83
C PRO A 672 -17.35 -7.38 19.98
N ILE A 673 -17.74 -7.38 18.71
CA ILE A 673 -17.61 -6.24 17.80
C ILE A 673 -19.02 -5.78 17.45
N ASN A 674 -19.31 -4.48 17.59
CA ASN A 674 -20.57 -3.89 17.15
C ASN A 674 -20.30 -2.47 16.65
N GLN A 675 -19.61 -2.35 15.52
CA GLN A 675 -19.04 -1.08 15.05
C GLN A 675 -19.79 -0.52 13.83
N PHE A 676 -19.86 0.79 13.68
CA PHE A 676 -20.32 1.50 12.49
C PHE A 676 -19.20 2.41 11.96
N LEU A 677 -18.94 2.34 10.66
CA LEU A 677 -17.82 2.98 9.98
C LEU A 677 -18.32 3.84 8.82
N VAL A 678 -17.95 5.11 8.77
CA VAL A 678 -18.06 5.94 7.56
C VAL A 678 -16.66 6.37 7.15
N SER A 679 -16.40 6.44 5.85
CA SER A 679 -15.20 7.06 5.29
C SER A 679 -15.54 7.76 3.97
N ALA A 680 -14.90 8.89 3.69
CA ALA A 680 -15.14 9.63 2.46
C ALA A 680 -13.92 10.47 2.02
N GLN A 681 -13.76 10.61 0.71
CA GLN A 681 -13.03 11.69 0.07
C GLN A 681 -14.00 12.37 -0.91
N TRP A 682 -14.23 13.67 -0.76
CA TRP A 682 -15.20 14.39 -1.57
C TRP A 682 -14.77 15.82 -1.92
N PRO A 683 -14.89 16.28 -3.17
CA PRO A 683 -14.64 17.67 -3.54
C PRO A 683 -15.72 18.59 -2.96
N LEU A 684 -15.32 19.56 -2.15
CA LEU A 684 -16.16 20.69 -1.74
C LEU A 684 -16.16 21.79 -2.81
N THR A 685 -15.03 21.95 -3.52
CA THR A 685 -14.89 22.83 -4.69
C THR A 685 -14.02 22.15 -5.76
N ARG A 686 -13.64 22.86 -6.83
CA ARG A 686 -12.66 22.35 -7.82
C ARG A 686 -11.24 22.17 -7.25
N ARG A 687 -10.93 22.79 -6.11
CA ARG A 687 -9.59 22.78 -5.47
C ARG A 687 -9.59 22.31 -4.02
N LEU A 688 -10.71 22.40 -3.31
CA LEU A 688 -10.84 21.98 -1.91
C LEU A 688 -11.55 20.63 -1.82
N TYR A 689 -10.93 19.67 -1.15
CA TYR A 689 -11.44 18.33 -0.90
C TYR A 689 -11.56 18.11 0.61
N ALA A 690 -12.66 17.49 1.05
CA ALA A 690 -12.82 16.98 2.41
C ALA A 690 -12.45 15.49 2.45
N ILE A 691 -11.74 15.10 3.50
CA ILE A 691 -11.39 13.72 3.81
C ILE A 691 -11.89 13.42 5.22
N GLY A 692 -12.59 12.30 5.40
CA GLY A 692 -13.15 11.92 6.69
C GLY A 692 -13.20 10.42 6.88
N ARG A 693 -13.08 9.98 8.13
CA ARG A 693 -13.41 8.64 8.60
C ARG A 693 -13.90 8.71 10.04
N PHE A 694 -14.90 7.90 10.35
CA PHE A 694 -15.49 7.80 11.67
C PHE A 694 -15.88 6.34 11.93
N ASN A 695 -15.18 5.67 12.83
CA ASN A 695 -15.48 4.32 13.30
C ASN A 695 -15.92 4.38 14.77
N TYR A 696 -17.16 3.97 15.04
CA TYR A 696 -17.82 4.02 16.34
C TYR A 696 -18.18 2.62 16.82
N ASP A 697 -17.88 2.30 18.07
CA ASP A 697 -18.32 1.07 18.73
C ASP A 697 -19.61 1.32 19.52
N LEU A 698 -20.69 0.68 19.06
CA LEU A 698 -22.05 0.76 19.59
C LEU A 698 -22.26 -0.16 20.81
N ALA A 699 -21.33 -1.08 21.11
CA ALA A 699 -21.38 -1.90 22.32
C ALA A 699 -20.57 -1.26 23.47
N ALA A 700 -19.47 -0.57 23.14
CA ALA A 700 -18.61 0.14 24.09
C ALA A 700 -18.83 1.67 24.10
N ASP A 701 -19.88 2.15 23.45
CA ASP A 701 -20.33 3.56 23.31
C ASP A 701 -19.20 4.58 23.11
N ARG A 702 -18.39 4.39 22.07
CA ARG A 702 -17.15 5.18 21.88
C ARG A 702 -16.65 5.25 20.44
N VAL A 703 -15.97 6.35 20.11
CA VAL A 703 -15.17 6.46 18.88
C VAL A 703 -13.91 5.59 19.01
N VAL A 704 -13.72 4.65 18.08
CA VAL A 704 -12.53 3.79 17.98
C VAL A 704 -11.43 4.49 17.18
N ASP A 705 -11.81 5.12 16.07
CA ASP A 705 -10.93 5.86 15.17
C ASP A 705 -11.74 6.94 14.43
N GLY A 706 -11.32 8.19 14.55
CA GLY A 706 -11.96 9.36 13.96
C GLY A 706 -10.92 10.27 13.34
N LEU A 707 -11.02 10.48 12.04
CA LEU A 707 -10.08 11.23 11.20
C LEU A 707 -10.88 12.26 10.41
N LEU A 708 -10.49 13.53 10.48
CA LEU A 708 -11.06 14.62 9.69
C LEU A 708 -9.94 15.44 9.08
N GLY A 709 -10.08 15.84 7.82
CA GLY A 709 -9.08 16.64 7.14
C GLY A 709 -9.58 17.33 5.88
N LEU A 710 -8.78 18.27 5.42
CA LEU A 710 -8.99 19.05 4.21
C LEU A 710 -7.71 18.99 3.36
N GLN A 711 -7.87 18.92 2.04
CA GLN A 711 -6.79 19.12 1.08
C GLN A 711 -7.16 20.24 0.11
N TYR A 712 -6.26 21.21 -0.05
CA TYR A 712 -6.34 22.28 -1.03
C TYR A 712 -5.27 22.06 -2.11
N ASP A 713 -5.73 21.97 -3.35
CA ASP A 713 -4.92 21.73 -4.54
C ASP A 713 -4.84 23.02 -5.37
N ALA A 714 -3.67 23.67 -5.35
CA ALA A 714 -3.38 24.85 -6.16
C ALA A 714 -2.43 24.50 -7.31
N ASP A 715 -2.20 25.45 -8.22
CA ASP A 715 -1.56 25.12 -9.50
C ASP A 715 -0.09 24.68 -9.31
N CYS A 716 0.68 25.37 -8.46
CA CYS A 716 2.08 25.00 -8.13
C CYS A 716 2.33 24.61 -6.65
N TRP A 717 1.28 24.43 -5.84
CA TRP A 717 1.40 23.93 -4.46
C TRP A 717 0.14 23.18 -4.02
N ALA A 718 0.24 22.40 -2.95
CA ALA A 718 -0.91 21.81 -2.29
C ALA A 718 -0.71 21.76 -0.77
N LEU A 719 -1.80 21.91 -0.02
CA LEU A 719 -1.80 21.89 1.45
C LEU A 719 -2.85 20.89 1.95
N GLY A 720 -2.42 19.91 2.71
CA GLY A 720 -3.29 19.05 3.51
C GLY A 720 -3.18 19.39 5.00
N VAL A 721 -4.31 19.35 5.70
CA VAL A 721 -4.37 19.39 7.17
C VAL A 721 -5.37 18.35 7.64
N GLY A 722 -5.09 17.66 8.76
CA GLY A 722 -6.03 16.74 9.37
C GLY A 722 -5.78 16.52 10.85
N VAL A 723 -6.80 16.01 11.54
CA VAL A 723 -6.76 15.61 12.94
C VAL A 723 -7.26 14.18 13.02
N GLN A 724 -6.52 13.32 13.73
CA GLN A 724 -6.94 11.95 14.00
C GLN A 724 -6.96 11.69 15.50
N ARG A 725 -8.07 11.13 15.97
CA ARG A 725 -8.24 10.55 17.31
C ARG A 725 -8.42 9.04 17.17
N TYR A 726 -7.54 8.26 17.78
CA TYR A 726 -7.46 6.81 17.58
C TYR A 726 -7.22 6.09 18.91
N ALA A 727 -7.76 4.87 19.03
CA ALA A 727 -7.40 3.96 20.11
C ALA A 727 -5.90 3.63 20.03
N ASN A 728 -5.17 3.86 21.13
CA ASN A 728 -3.72 3.79 21.20
C ASN A 728 -3.31 2.87 22.34
N GLY A 729 -3.48 1.58 22.12
CA GLY A 729 -3.12 0.53 23.06
C GLY A 729 -4.09 0.34 24.23
N VAL A 730 -3.65 -0.43 25.22
CA VAL A 730 -4.45 -0.88 26.38
C VAL A 730 -3.54 -0.88 27.60
N ASN A 731 -3.85 -0.05 28.59
CA ASN A 731 -3.01 0.07 29.77
C ASN A 731 -3.00 -1.23 30.60
N THR A 732 -2.06 -1.34 31.53
CA THR A 732 -1.90 -2.50 32.44
C THR A 732 -3.13 -2.80 33.30
N SER A 733 -4.10 -1.89 33.38
CA SER A 733 -5.38 -2.06 34.07
C SER A 733 -6.53 -2.49 33.13
N GLY A 734 -6.22 -2.85 31.88
CA GLY A 734 -7.19 -3.28 30.86
C GLY A 734 -7.99 -2.15 30.20
N GLN A 735 -7.71 -0.88 30.52
CA GLN A 735 -8.42 0.26 29.95
C GLN A 735 -7.76 0.70 28.65
N GLN A 736 -8.55 0.81 27.57
CA GLN A 736 -8.03 1.25 26.28
C GLN A 736 -7.75 2.76 26.30
N ASN A 737 -6.53 3.13 25.91
CA ASN A 737 -6.10 4.52 25.84
C ASN A 737 -6.46 5.12 24.46
N SER A 738 -6.46 6.44 24.36
CA SER A 738 -6.81 7.16 23.12
C SER A 738 -5.87 8.33 22.89
N SER A 739 -5.20 8.35 21.74
CA SER A 739 -4.34 9.46 21.35
C SER A 739 -5.05 10.35 20.33
N THR A 740 -4.74 11.64 20.36
CA THR A 740 -5.11 12.60 19.30
C THR A 740 -3.83 13.17 18.70
N ARG A 741 -3.70 13.15 17.37
CA ARG A 741 -2.58 13.74 16.61
C ARG A 741 -3.08 14.71 15.55
N VAL A 742 -2.32 15.79 15.34
CA VAL A 742 -2.51 16.76 14.25
C VAL A 742 -1.50 16.46 13.14
N MET A 743 -2.00 16.35 11.91
CA MET A 743 -1.24 16.00 10.72
C MET A 743 -1.33 17.12 9.67
N MET A 744 -0.26 17.32 8.92
CA MET A 744 -0.13 18.38 7.93
C MET A 744 0.78 17.92 6.79
N GLN A 745 0.42 18.30 5.56
CA GLN A 745 1.24 18.14 4.38
C GLN A 745 1.35 19.47 3.64
N LEU A 746 2.56 19.92 3.31
CA LEU A 746 2.80 21.00 2.34
C LEU A 746 3.58 20.45 1.16
N THR A 747 3.01 20.51 -0.04
CA THR A 747 3.70 20.15 -1.29
C THR A 747 3.96 21.39 -2.11
N LEU A 748 5.22 21.63 -2.46
CA LEU A 748 5.64 22.65 -3.41
C LEU A 748 5.94 21.91 -4.72
N LYS A 749 5.01 21.98 -5.68
CA LYS A 749 5.08 21.20 -6.93
C LYS A 749 6.29 21.68 -7.72
N GLY A 750 7.13 20.74 -8.17
CA GLY A 750 8.43 21.05 -8.80
C GLY A 750 9.56 21.41 -7.81
N LEU A 751 9.40 21.11 -6.50
CA LEU A 751 10.49 21.20 -5.51
C LEU A 751 10.48 20.05 -4.51
N SER A 752 9.42 19.90 -3.70
CA SER A 752 9.39 18.90 -2.62
C SER A 752 7.98 18.66 -2.05
N SER A 753 7.81 17.58 -1.29
CA SER A 753 6.62 17.35 -0.45
C SER A 753 7.06 17.12 1.00
N VAL A 754 6.45 17.86 1.91
CA VAL A 754 6.60 17.77 3.36
C VAL A 754 5.34 17.11 3.89
N ASP A 755 5.39 15.85 4.33
CA ASP A 755 4.25 15.15 4.94
C ASP A 755 4.66 14.55 6.29
N ASN A 756 3.89 14.81 7.35
CA ASN A 756 4.09 14.20 8.67
C ASN A 756 3.29 12.89 8.86
N GLY A 757 2.73 12.33 7.79
CA GLY A 757 1.97 11.07 7.77
C GLY A 757 0.49 11.24 7.38
N LEU A 758 0.08 12.43 6.96
CA LEU A 758 -1.29 12.76 6.56
C LEU A 758 -1.77 11.91 5.38
N VAL A 759 -0.97 11.76 4.32
CA VAL A 759 -1.36 11.00 3.13
C VAL A 759 -1.46 9.50 3.45
N ALA A 760 -0.58 8.99 4.31
CA ALA A 760 -0.65 7.63 4.80
C ALA A 760 -1.93 7.41 5.64
N ALA A 761 -2.26 8.33 6.54
CA ALA A 761 -3.49 8.27 7.33
C ALA A 761 -4.76 8.37 6.48
N PHE A 762 -4.79 9.24 5.46
CA PHE A 762 -5.90 9.33 4.51
C PHE A 762 -6.06 8.05 3.67
N ARG A 763 -4.95 7.49 3.16
CA ARG A 763 -4.96 6.25 2.36
C ARG A 763 -5.39 5.02 3.18
N ALA A 764 -4.93 4.91 4.43
CA ALA A 764 -5.35 3.85 5.34
C ALA A 764 -6.79 4.04 5.85
N GLY A 765 -7.20 5.30 6.04
CA GLY A 765 -8.51 5.63 6.59
C GLY A 765 -9.67 5.55 5.60
N VAL A 766 -9.43 5.85 4.32
CA VAL A 766 -10.46 5.93 3.28
C VAL A 766 -10.11 4.98 2.12
N PRO A 767 -10.71 3.77 2.05
CA PRO A 767 -10.62 2.91 0.88
C PRO A 767 -11.05 3.66 -0.38
N GLY A 768 -10.26 3.55 -1.45
CA GLY A 768 -10.45 4.32 -2.69
C GLY A 768 -9.87 5.75 -2.69
N TYR A 769 -9.20 6.18 -1.61
CA TYR A 769 -8.53 7.48 -1.56
C TYR A 769 -7.54 7.66 -2.73
N THR A 770 -7.80 8.68 -3.53
CA THR A 770 -6.92 9.11 -4.62
C THR A 770 -6.12 10.32 -4.15
N PRO A 771 -4.77 10.29 -4.14
CA PRO A 771 -3.98 11.46 -3.76
C PRO A 771 -4.19 12.65 -4.71
N LEU A 772 -3.73 13.82 -4.28
CA LEU A 772 -3.54 14.94 -5.20
C LEU A 772 -2.44 14.60 -6.22
N PRO A 773 -2.54 15.09 -7.47
CA PRO A 773 -1.55 14.78 -8.50
C PRO A 773 -0.20 15.42 -8.17
N SER A 774 0.88 14.74 -8.57
CA SER A 774 2.23 15.30 -8.62
C SER A 774 2.30 16.46 -9.63
N ALA A 775 3.48 17.07 -9.77
CA ALA A 775 3.76 17.89 -10.94
C ALA A 775 3.51 17.09 -12.24
N PRO A 776 3.06 17.74 -13.33
CA PRO A 776 3.03 17.10 -14.64
C PRO A 776 4.44 16.68 -15.08
N PRO A 777 4.58 15.71 -16.00
CA PRO A 777 5.88 15.33 -16.53
C PRO A 777 6.58 16.52 -17.21
N PRO A 778 7.93 16.52 -17.25
CA PRO A 778 8.72 17.54 -17.92
C PRO A 778 8.33 17.65 -19.40
N MET A 779 8.33 18.87 -19.94
CA MET A 779 8.09 19.08 -21.36
C MET A 779 9.34 18.73 -22.17
N SER A 780 9.14 18.25 -23.40
CA SER A 780 10.25 18.02 -24.34
C SER A 780 11.00 19.33 -24.59
N ARG A 781 12.35 19.30 -24.65
CA ARG A 781 13.17 20.49 -24.92
C ARG A 781 12.79 21.22 -26.22
N PHE A 782 12.22 20.48 -27.17
CA PHE A 782 11.74 20.98 -28.46
C PHE A 782 10.33 21.61 -28.43
N SER A 783 9.62 21.64 -27.30
CA SER A 783 8.22 22.13 -27.24
C SER A 783 8.06 23.61 -27.60
N ASN A 784 9.13 24.39 -27.43
CA ASN A 784 9.17 25.84 -27.66
C ASN A 784 10.25 26.18 -28.71
N TYR A 785 10.30 25.45 -29.82
CA TYR A 785 11.20 25.74 -30.94
C TYR A 785 10.67 26.96 -31.73
N GLU A 786 11.52 27.98 -31.90
CA GLU A 786 11.28 29.20 -32.72
C GLU A 786 12.10 29.18 -34.01
#